data_AF-A0A4V0Z426-F1
#
_entry.id   AF-A0A4V0Z426-F1
#
_cell.length_a   1.000
_cell.length_b   1.000
_cell.length_c   1.000
_cell.angle_alpha   90.00
_cell.angle_beta   90.00
_cell.angle_gamma   90.00
#
_symmetry.space_group_name_H-M   'P 1'
#
loop_
_entity.id
_entity.type
_entity.pdbx_description
1 polymer ?
#
loop_
_entity_poly.entity_id
_entity_poly.type
_entity_poly.pdbx_seq_one_letter_code
_entity_poly.pdbx_strand_id
1 'polypeptide(L)'
;MMGPRIAACAAVMAVSISVAAADQVVRIDAGAPVRTAGSTAADAYVEARFRPLAGEKGDGKLYVVGRYQDEGNWYGAGLSFQSAAKRMQVEIVRMHGGQLTRLKGFGRAAAADGRFHTVRLEMAGSTLVVYLDGERVTNVTDTALPQGGRTGVVASGTAFEASIPVTGDPAQKPARLALARAPQLAQLTLGDGPARFEASALGSYRQAGDPAVAASPSTTPAGKPGTFLTTASPPTATAFGAMPFRFTATAANPALVRAEAGDGFVTLTSLAPGATTVTLASLDDPNVQTVFDVRITQRKVPSAAAYALGGAVAPAIGERNVPYDTPLRLRFDAMPTLGTTGAIRIHRKRDGAPVDTIHASGEYDQLGYAGQAYRRAVRLQPIAIEGRNAVIHLHSARLQPDEEYVVTIDDGVFTGSFNGQPFAGIGPQQGWTFRTRAAIPQRRNLVVDDDGAADFRTVQGALNHAMQHAARTAPVTVDIRNGRYQEQLYLRGRDNVTLRGQSRDGVVIDALNGDGLNPGSGTAQDAQSPGINGGRAIFLVEDADMLTLDTLTIRNSTLRNAPNGGQAETLFFNSEGRLVAKNASFFSEQDTIQVRGYAWFFRTLIAGNVDFIWGNNRAALFEDSEIRTVGDSANSRNGGYLLQARTMSAGDRGFLFVNSRLTHGPGPTGNDVPAGATWLARSPGYAGTWDHIAFIDCRMGAHIAPGGWAGPNVKQPVPNPAVATATAGWREFGSMDLNGKPLDASGRVHGRVFGVEEAKAAYGSRAAFFSGFDGGKGWTPVP
;
A
#
# COMPACT_ATOMS: atom_id res chain seq x y z
N MET A 1 73.63 24.85 -21.86
CA MET A 1 73.73 24.83 -20.39
C MET A 1 72.39 24.42 -19.82
N MET A 2 72.40 23.38 -18.97
CA MET A 2 71.44 22.99 -17.91
C MET A 2 69.93 23.33 -18.05
N GLY A 3 69.09 22.29 -17.99
CA GLY A 3 67.61 22.34 -18.12
C GLY A 3 66.82 22.98 -16.97
N PRO A 4 65.49 22.77 -16.92
CA PRO A 4 64.97 21.90 -15.87
C PRO A 4 63.75 21.01 -16.22
N ARG A 5 63.79 19.79 -15.66
CA ARG A 5 62.73 18.98 -15.01
C ARG A 5 61.31 18.99 -15.59
N ILE A 6 60.98 17.91 -16.30
CA ILE A 6 59.62 17.41 -16.53
C ILE A 6 59.18 16.60 -15.30
N ALA A 7 58.10 17.02 -14.64
CA ALA A 7 57.40 16.23 -13.63
C ALA A 7 56.32 15.38 -14.31
N ALA A 8 56.45 14.06 -14.21
CA ALA A 8 55.44 13.11 -14.64
C ALA A 8 54.31 13.06 -13.59
N CYS A 9 53.11 13.53 -13.95
CA CYS A 9 51.89 13.20 -13.24
C CYS A 9 51.28 11.95 -13.91
N ALA A 10 51.28 10.84 -13.19
CA ALA A 10 50.64 9.60 -13.61
C ALA A 10 49.12 9.80 -13.65
N ALA A 11 48.52 9.56 -14.81
CA ALA A 11 47.08 9.46 -14.99
C ALA A 11 46.57 8.20 -14.26
N VAL A 12 45.68 8.38 -13.29
CA VAL A 12 44.86 7.29 -12.75
C VAL A 12 43.82 6.95 -13.80
N MET A 13 44.04 5.88 -14.57
CA MET A 13 42.98 5.26 -15.36
C MET A 13 41.95 4.68 -14.39
N ALA A 14 40.75 5.26 -14.37
CA ALA A 14 39.57 4.56 -13.88
C ALA A 14 39.35 3.35 -14.79
N VAL A 15 39.59 2.14 -14.27
CA VAL A 15 39.24 0.91 -14.96
C VAL A 15 37.72 0.79 -14.96
N SER A 16 37.10 1.14 -16.08
CA SER A 16 35.74 0.72 -16.39
C SER A 16 35.76 -0.80 -16.58
N ILE A 17 35.21 -1.53 -15.61
CA ILE A 17 34.96 -2.97 -15.73
C ILE A 17 33.96 -3.18 -16.86
N SER A 18 34.32 -3.97 -17.87
CA SER A 18 33.45 -4.28 -19.00
C SER A 18 32.27 -5.16 -18.55
N VAL A 19 31.10 -4.98 -19.18
CA VAL A 19 29.85 -5.74 -18.95
C VAL A 19 30.09 -7.27 -18.99
N ALA A 20 31.08 -7.73 -19.76
CA ALA A 20 31.46 -9.14 -19.87
C ALA A 20 31.96 -9.78 -18.56
N ALA A 21 32.51 -9.01 -17.61
CA ALA A 21 33.00 -9.54 -16.32
C ALA A 21 31.89 -9.68 -15.27
N ALA A 22 30.83 -8.86 -15.34
CA ALA A 22 29.69 -8.91 -14.42
C ALA A 22 28.77 -10.13 -14.64
N ASP A 23 28.83 -10.74 -15.82
CA ASP A 23 28.01 -11.89 -16.18
C ASP A 23 28.55 -13.23 -15.63
N GLN A 24 29.84 -13.29 -15.27
CA GLN A 24 30.45 -14.47 -14.65
C GLN A 24 29.92 -14.69 -13.22
N VAL A 25 29.28 -15.84 -13.02
CA VAL A 25 28.94 -16.35 -11.68
C VAL A 25 30.00 -17.32 -11.20
N VAL A 26 30.31 -17.25 -9.91
CA VAL A 26 31.28 -18.11 -9.24
C VAL A 26 30.63 -18.84 -8.08
N ARG A 27 31.05 -20.09 -7.85
CA ARG A 27 30.68 -20.84 -6.66
C ARG A 27 31.30 -20.20 -5.41
N ILE A 28 30.49 -20.08 -4.37
CA ILE A 28 30.88 -19.63 -3.02
C ILE A 28 30.50 -20.75 -2.05
N ASP A 29 31.50 -21.42 -1.49
CA ASP A 29 31.28 -22.50 -0.53
C ASP A 29 30.82 -21.97 0.84
N ALA A 30 30.02 -22.77 1.53
CA ALA A 30 29.56 -22.45 2.88
C ALA A 30 30.76 -22.36 3.84
N GLY A 31 30.84 -21.27 4.62
CA GLY A 31 31.89 -21.10 5.62
C GLY A 31 33.25 -20.70 5.04
N ALA A 32 33.33 -20.44 3.73
CA ALA A 32 34.51 -19.80 3.15
C ALA A 32 34.71 -18.39 3.75
N PRO A 33 35.96 -17.92 3.89
CA PRO A 33 36.22 -16.53 4.28
C PRO A 33 35.63 -15.57 3.24
N VAL A 34 35.50 -14.28 3.62
CA VAL A 34 34.98 -13.26 2.71
C VAL A 34 35.80 -13.25 1.42
N ARG A 35 35.16 -13.55 0.29
CA ARG A 35 35.79 -13.53 -1.02
C ARG A 35 35.80 -12.09 -1.52
N THR A 36 36.95 -11.43 -1.38
CA THR A 36 37.12 -10.02 -1.74
C THR A 36 37.20 -9.82 -3.25
N ALA A 37 36.53 -8.80 -3.76
CA ALA A 37 36.48 -8.43 -5.18
C ALA A 37 37.11 -7.05 -5.48
N GLY A 38 37.38 -6.24 -4.46
CA GLY A 38 37.99 -4.93 -4.61
C GLY A 38 37.99 -4.12 -3.30
N SER A 39 38.17 -2.81 -3.41
CA SER A 39 38.03 -1.86 -2.31
C SER A 39 37.25 -0.61 -2.75
N THR A 40 36.65 0.07 -1.78
CA THR A 40 35.84 1.28 -2.00
C THR A 40 36.09 2.31 -0.90
N ALA A 41 35.66 3.55 -1.17
CA ALA A 41 35.48 4.55 -0.13
C ALA A 41 34.48 4.07 0.95
N ALA A 42 34.42 4.79 2.07
CA ALA A 42 33.43 4.56 3.11
C ALA A 42 32.00 4.66 2.56
N ASP A 43 31.78 5.65 1.70
CA ASP A 43 30.49 5.89 1.07
C ASP A 43 30.51 5.27 -0.33
N ALA A 44 29.81 4.15 -0.46
CA ALA A 44 29.75 3.31 -1.65
C ALA A 44 28.52 2.40 -1.57
N TYR A 45 28.02 1.94 -2.71
CA TYR A 45 27.23 0.71 -2.73
C TYR A 45 28.08 -0.50 -3.11
N VAL A 46 27.65 -1.68 -2.67
CA VAL A 46 28.13 -3.00 -3.13
C VAL A 46 26.91 -3.80 -3.57
N GLU A 47 26.94 -4.35 -4.78
CA GLU A 47 25.81 -5.08 -5.37
C GLU A 47 26.28 -6.36 -6.04
N ALA A 48 25.53 -7.44 -5.87
CA ALA A 48 25.75 -8.70 -6.58
C ALA A 48 24.43 -9.45 -6.73
N ARG A 49 24.33 -10.26 -7.79
CA ARG A 49 23.25 -11.25 -7.93
C ARG A 49 23.71 -12.61 -7.46
N PHE A 50 22.85 -13.35 -6.77
CA PHE A 50 23.18 -14.70 -6.31
C PHE A 50 21.93 -15.57 -6.13
N ARG A 51 22.15 -16.88 -6.04
CA ARG A 51 21.14 -17.89 -5.72
C ARG A 51 21.77 -19.07 -4.96
N PRO A 52 20.99 -19.86 -4.21
CA PRO A 52 21.46 -21.15 -3.71
C PRO A 52 21.95 -22.03 -4.86
N LEU A 53 23.03 -22.80 -4.64
CA LEU A 53 23.54 -23.74 -5.65
C LEU A 53 22.50 -24.82 -5.93
N ALA A 54 22.34 -25.21 -7.20
CA ALA A 54 21.33 -26.20 -7.59
C ALA A 54 21.53 -27.53 -6.84
N GLY A 55 20.44 -28.05 -6.26
CA GLY A 55 20.44 -29.30 -5.48
C GLY A 55 20.69 -29.12 -3.98
N GLU A 56 21.12 -27.94 -3.53
CA GLU A 56 21.20 -27.60 -2.11
C GLU A 56 19.79 -27.48 -1.50
N LYS A 57 19.58 -28.13 -0.36
CA LYS A 57 18.28 -28.12 0.35
C LYS A 57 18.36 -27.52 1.75
N GLY A 58 19.56 -27.18 2.21
CA GLY A 58 19.81 -26.61 3.54
C GLY A 58 19.48 -25.12 3.63
N ASP A 59 19.29 -24.65 4.85
CA ASP A 59 19.23 -23.22 5.14
C ASP A 59 20.59 -22.58 4.88
N GLY A 60 20.58 -21.35 4.40
CA GLY A 60 21.80 -20.70 3.95
C GLY A 60 21.68 -19.20 3.92
N LYS A 61 22.82 -18.52 4.05
CA LYS A 61 22.89 -17.07 3.98
C LYS A 61 23.98 -16.66 3.03
N LEU A 62 23.72 -15.64 2.23
CA LEU A 62 24.76 -14.95 1.47
C LEU A 62 24.60 -13.45 1.65
N TYR A 63 25.72 -12.79 1.97
CA TYR A 63 25.82 -11.34 2.09
C TYR A 63 26.78 -10.77 1.05
N VAL A 64 26.38 -9.67 0.42
CA VAL A 64 27.35 -8.72 -0.14
C VAL A 64 27.98 -7.95 1.01
N VAL A 65 29.27 -7.70 0.93
CA VAL A 65 30.10 -7.18 2.02
C VAL A 65 30.72 -5.85 1.62
N GLY A 66 30.63 -4.87 2.50
CA GLY A 66 31.23 -3.54 2.37
C GLY A 66 31.97 -3.10 3.64
N ARG A 67 32.86 -2.10 3.49
CA ARG A 67 33.75 -1.61 4.57
C ARG A 67 34.52 -2.75 5.27
N TYR A 68 34.93 -3.77 4.52
CA TYR A 68 35.66 -4.92 5.05
C TYR A 68 37.10 -4.55 5.41
N GLN A 69 37.42 -4.58 6.71
CA GLN A 69 38.79 -4.41 7.19
C GLN A 69 39.48 -5.77 7.29
N ASP A 70 38.85 -6.68 8.03
CA ASP A 70 39.29 -8.03 8.33
C ASP A 70 38.07 -8.95 8.59
N GLU A 71 38.32 -10.22 8.87
CA GLU A 71 37.26 -11.23 9.08
C GLU A 71 36.30 -10.89 10.23
N GLY A 72 36.77 -10.11 11.20
CA GLY A 72 36.02 -9.68 12.37
C GLY A 72 35.32 -8.33 12.23
N ASN A 73 35.49 -7.60 11.12
CA ASN A 73 35.02 -6.21 10.99
C ASN A 73 34.53 -5.88 9.55
N TRP A 74 33.21 -5.93 9.35
CA TRP A 74 32.56 -5.58 8.06
C TRP A 74 31.04 -5.36 8.20
N TYR A 75 30.44 -4.64 7.24
CA TYR A 75 28.99 -4.59 7.06
C TYR A 75 28.54 -5.50 5.92
N GLY A 76 27.35 -6.08 6.06
CA GLY A 76 26.76 -6.89 5.00
C GLY A 76 25.27 -6.64 4.81
N ALA A 77 24.81 -6.85 3.57
CA ALA A 77 23.40 -7.02 3.28
C ALA A 77 23.19 -8.26 2.42
N GLY A 78 22.08 -8.97 2.63
CA GLY A 78 21.96 -10.29 2.03
C GLY A 78 20.64 -10.97 2.29
N LEU A 79 20.57 -12.23 1.86
CA LEU A 79 19.41 -13.09 2.05
C LEU A 79 19.77 -14.24 2.97
N SER A 80 18.90 -14.49 3.96
CA SER A 80 18.87 -15.71 4.75
C SER A 80 17.71 -16.57 4.26
N PHE A 81 18.01 -17.65 3.55
CA PHE A 81 17.04 -18.62 3.06
C PHE A 81 16.72 -19.66 4.13
N GLN A 82 15.43 -19.87 4.34
CA GLN A 82 14.85 -20.90 5.19
C GLN A 82 14.10 -21.89 4.29
N SER A 83 14.84 -22.86 3.76
CA SER A 83 14.41 -23.75 2.68
C SER A 83 13.16 -24.54 3.09
N ALA A 84 13.18 -25.14 4.29
CA ALA A 84 12.06 -25.90 4.82
C ALA A 84 10.79 -25.05 5.02
N ALA A 85 10.95 -23.78 5.42
CA ALA A 85 9.84 -22.86 5.64
C ALA A 85 9.36 -22.17 4.36
N LYS A 86 10.09 -22.31 3.22
CA LYS A 86 9.88 -21.53 1.98
C LYS A 86 9.86 -20.02 2.25
N ARG A 87 10.71 -19.57 3.17
CA ARG A 87 10.85 -18.15 3.54
C ARG A 87 12.27 -17.68 3.30
N MET A 88 12.42 -16.39 3.09
CA MET A 88 13.71 -15.73 3.15
C MET A 88 13.62 -14.48 4.02
N GLN A 89 14.75 -14.05 4.58
CA GLN A 89 14.88 -12.75 5.23
C GLN A 89 15.89 -11.91 4.49
N VAL A 90 15.51 -10.68 4.15
CA VAL A 90 16.44 -9.65 3.68
C VAL A 90 17.02 -9.00 4.92
N GLU A 91 18.34 -8.99 5.06
CA GLU A 91 19.02 -8.58 6.29
C GLU A 91 20.08 -7.50 6.04
N ILE A 92 20.23 -6.60 7.02
CA ILE A 92 21.43 -5.78 7.20
C ILE A 92 22.14 -6.30 8.45
N VAL A 93 23.41 -6.66 8.30
CA VAL A 93 24.24 -7.25 9.35
C VAL A 93 25.52 -6.47 9.55
N ARG A 94 26.09 -6.62 10.74
CA ARG A 94 27.41 -6.10 11.10
C ARG A 94 28.22 -7.20 11.74
N MET A 95 29.42 -7.45 11.24
CA MET A 95 30.48 -8.15 11.95
C MET A 95 31.37 -7.10 12.63
N HIS A 96 31.51 -7.18 13.95
CA HIS A 96 32.37 -6.26 14.70
C HIS A 96 33.03 -7.00 15.87
N GLY A 97 34.36 -6.98 15.94
CA GLY A 97 35.12 -7.76 16.92
C GLY A 97 34.85 -9.27 16.84
N GLY A 98 34.56 -9.81 15.65
CA GLY A 98 34.25 -11.23 15.45
C GLY A 98 32.81 -11.65 15.80
N GLN A 99 31.95 -10.71 16.23
CA GLN A 99 30.55 -10.98 16.52
C GLN A 99 29.64 -10.50 15.38
N LEU A 100 28.92 -11.44 14.76
CA LEU A 100 27.89 -11.14 13.76
C LEU A 100 26.58 -10.74 14.43
N THR A 101 26.13 -9.51 14.17
CA THR A 101 24.89 -8.94 14.69
C THR A 101 23.96 -8.60 13.53
N ARG A 102 22.70 -9.04 13.60
CA ARG A 102 21.66 -8.57 12.68
C ARG A 102 21.13 -7.22 13.17
N LEU A 103 21.40 -6.16 12.42
CA LEU A 103 20.94 -4.82 12.72
C LEU A 103 19.45 -4.66 12.39
N LYS A 104 19.02 -5.21 11.25
CA LYS A 104 17.62 -5.19 10.82
C LYS A 104 17.33 -6.33 9.83
N GLY A 105 16.08 -6.77 9.78
CA GLY A 105 15.65 -7.78 8.82
C GLY A 105 14.18 -7.64 8.42
N PHE A 106 13.83 -8.13 7.24
CA PHE A 106 12.46 -8.17 6.74
C PHE A 106 12.17 -9.51 6.07
N GLY A 107 11.07 -10.16 6.46
CA GLY A 107 10.70 -11.48 5.94
C GLY A 107 9.98 -11.39 4.59
N ARG A 108 10.32 -12.29 3.67
CA ARG A 108 9.65 -12.50 2.38
C ARG A 108 9.37 -13.99 2.17
N ALA A 109 8.41 -14.30 1.28
CA ALA A 109 8.31 -15.64 0.73
C ALA A 109 9.53 -15.90 -0.16
N ALA A 110 10.12 -17.10 -0.08
CA ALA A 110 11.18 -17.51 -0.99
C ALA A 110 10.55 -18.21 -2.20
N ALA A 111 10.97 -17.82 -3.40
CA ALA A 111 10.59 -18.54 -4.61
C ALA A 111 11.25 -19.92 -4.63
N ALA A 112 10.52 -20.95 -5.08
CA ALA A 112 11.01 -22.33 -5.11
C ALA A 112 11.77 -22.68 -6.40
N ASP A 113 11.96 -21.72 -7.31
CA ASP A 113 12.51 -21.91 -8.65
C ASP A 113 14.02 -21.63 -8.76
N GLY A 114 14.68 -21.34 -7.63
CA GLY A 114 16.13 -21.07 -7.62
C GLY A 114 16.51 -19.86 -8.47
N ARG A 115 15.61 -18.87 -8.61
CA ARG A 115 15.90 -17.62 -9.33
C ARG A 115 17.04 -16.85 -8.66
N PHE A 116 17.81 -16.13 -9.47
CA PHE A 116 18.77 -15.15 -8.98
C PHE A 116 18.05 -13.98 -8.33
N HIS A 117 18.63 -13.48 -7.23
CA HIS A 117 18.25 -12.24 -6.59
C HIS A 117 19.42 -11.29 -6.57
N THR A 118 19.17 -10.02 -6.88
CA THR A 118 20.17 -8.95 -6.81
C THR A 118 20.04 -8.23 -5.48
N VAL A 119 21.10 -8.21 -4.68
CA VAL A 119 21.15 -7.47 -3.43
C VAL A 119 22.17 -6.35 -3.52
N ARG A 120 21.75 -5.16 -3.11
CA ARG A 120 22.62 -3.99 -2.94
C ARG A 120 22.66 -3.57 -1.49
N LEU A 121 23.88 -3.45 -0.95
CA LEU A 121 24.17 -2.70 0.27
C LEU A 121 24.62 -1.29 -0.13
N GLU A 122 23.83 -0.27 0.16
CA GLU A 122 24.21 1.14 0.04
C GLU A 122 24.70 1.65 1.39
N MET A 123 25.88 2.28 1.42
CA MET A 123 26.50 2.85 2.61
C MET A 123 26.74 4.34 2.38
N ALA A 124 26.12 5.19 3.19
CA ALA A 124 26.27 6.65 3.12
C ALA A 124 26.37 7.24 4.54
N GLY A 125 27.55 7.70 4.93
CA GLY A 125 27.87 8.09 6.30
C GLY A 125 27.64 6.93 7.27
N SER A 126 26.72 7.12 8.21
CA SER A 126 26.26 6.09 9.16
C SER A 126 25.00 5.34 8.71
N THR A 127 24.43 5.68 7.55
CA THR A 127 23.21 5.04 7.06
C THR A 127 23.54 3.87 6.14
N LEU A 128 22.93 2.72 6.45
CA LEU A 128 22.99 1.50 5.65
C LEU A 128 21.60 1.23 5.08
N VAL A 129 21.52 0.99 3.77
CA VAL A 129 20.27 0.65 3.07
C VAL A 129 20.46 -0.65 2.31
N VAL A 130 19.47 -1.55 2.40
CA VAL A 130 19.43 -2.76 1.57
C VAL A 130 18.35 -2.66 0.52
N TYR A 131 18.73 -3.01 -0.71
CA TYR A 131 17.81 -3.23 -1.81
C TYR A 131 17.80 -4.69 -2.22
N LEU A 132 16.63 -5.18 -2.63
CA LEU A 132 16.43 -6.49 -3.23
C LEU A 132 15.76 -6.29 -4.58
N ASP A 133 16.37 -6.77 -5.66
CA ASP A 133 15.84 -6.68 -7.03
C ASP A 133 15.45 -5.23 -7.41
N GLY A 134 16.28 -4.26 -7.00
CA GLY A 134 16.07 -2.81 -7.21
C GLY A 134 15.05 -2.16 -6.27
N GLU A 135 14.33 -2.93 -5.45
CA GLU A 135 13.38 -2.43 -4.45
C GLU A 135 14.10 -2.10 -3.14
N ARG A 136 13.89 -0.90 -2.60
CA ARG A 136 14.41 -0.54 -1.27
C ARG A 136 13.62 -1.29 -0.20
N VAL A 137 14.26 -2.21 0.52
CA VAL A 137 13.58 -3.04 1.51
C VAL A 137 13.60 -2.39 2.90
N THR A 138 14.78 -1.96 3.36
CA THR A 138 14.93 -1.37 4.70
C THR A 138 16.22 -0.58 4.84
N ASN A 139 16.35 0.16 5.94
CA ASN A 139 17.55 0.90 6.33
C ASN A 139 17.76 0.90 7.84
N VAL A 140 19.00 1.16 8.25
CA VAL A 140 19.42 1.32 9.65
C VAL A 140 20.57 2.33 9.74
N THR A 141 20.71 2.99 10.91
CA THR A 141 21.86 3.83 11.22
C THR A 141 22.82 3.08 12.14
N ASP A 142 24.09 3.01 11.77
CA ASP A 142 25.16 2.39 12.57
C ASP A 142 26.49 3.11 12.34
N THR A 143 27.25 3.35 13.42
CA THR A 143 28.50 4.13 13.40
C THR A 143 29.74 3.28 13.66
N ALA A 144 29.61 1.96 13.80
CA ALA A 144 30.70 1.09 14.26
C ALA A 144 31.87 1.00 13.27
N LEU A 145 31.59 1.02 11.96
CA LEU A 145 32.60 0.94 10.91
C LEU A 145 32.54 2.18 10.00
N PRO A 146 33.19 3.30 10.37
CA PRO A 146 33.11 4.56 9.62
C PRO A 146 34.08 4.63 8.42
N GLN A 147 35.10 3.77 8.38
CA GLN A 147 36.15 3.81 7.35
C GLN A 147 35.79 2.96 6.13
N GLY A 148 36.31 3.35 4.95
CA GLY A 148 36.27 2.52 3.74
C GLY A 148 37.09 1.25 3.90
N GLY A 149 36.91 0.29 2.99
CA GLY A 149 37.56 -1.01 3.10
C GLY A 149 37.38 -1.84 1.84
N ARG A 150 37.71 -3.13 1.93
CA ARG A 150 37.48 -4.09 0.85
C ARG A 150 35.98 -4.39 0.70
N THR A 151 35.62 -4.95 -0.45
CA THR A 151 34.26 -5.39 -0.78
C THR A 151 34.29 -6.84 -1.25
N GLY A 152 33.19 -7.56 -1.09
CA GLY A 152 33.16 -8.99 -1.42
C GLY A 152 31.81 -9.65 -1.19
N VAL A 153 31.81 -10.97 -1.16
CA VAL A 153 30.68 -11.80 -0.77
C VAL A 153 31.09 -12.84 0.27
N VAL A 154 30.14 -13.27 1.08
CA VAL A 154 30.34 -14.36 2.06
C VAL A 154 29.09 -15.20 2.18
N ALA A 155 29.27 -16.52 2.28
CA ALA A 155 28.18 -17.48 2.44
C ALA A 155 28.34 -18.34 3.69
N SER A 156 27.22 -18.75 4.29
CA SER A 156 27.16 -19.68 5.41
C SER A 156 25.97 -20.63 5.29
N GLY A 157 26.03 -21.79 5.93
CA GLY A 157 24.99 -22.82 5.91
C GLY A 157 25.03 -23.71 4.66
N THR A 158 24.88 -23.14 3.47
CA THR A 158 24.94 -23.84 2.18
C THR A 158 25.77 -23.06 1.14
N ALA A 159 26.11 -23.71 0.03
CA ALA A 159 26.83 -23.11 -1.08
C ALA A 159 25.91 -22.30 -2.00
N PHE A 160 26.48 -21.26 -2.61
CA PHE A 160 25.77 -20.34 -3.50
C PHE A 160 26.54 -20.15 -4.80
N GLU A 161 25.84 -19.72 -5.84
CA GLU A 161 26.46 -19.09 -7.01
C GLU A 161 26.20 -17.59 -6.94
N ALA A 162 27.24 -16.78 -7.10
CA ALA A 162 27.16 -15.33 -7.04
C ALA A 162 27.95 -14.68 -8.17
N SER A 163 27.45 -13.56 -8.70
CA SER A 163 28.24 -12.70 -9.57
C SER A 163 29.37 -12.04 -8.79
N ILE A 164 30.37 -11.54 -9.51
CA ILE A 164 31.38 -10.67 -8.92
C ILE A 164 30.67 -9.37 -8.45
N PRO A 165 30.88 -8.92 -7.20
CA PRO A 165 30.30 -7.67 -6.72
C PRO A 165 30.73 -6.46 -7.53
N VAL A 166 29.76 -5.62 -7.88
CA VAL A 166 29.97 -4.30 -8.46
C VAL A 166 29.81 -3.23 -7.40
N THR A 167 30.51 -2.11 -7.57
CA THR A 167 30.51 -1.00 -6.60
C THR A 167 30.33 0.34 -7.30
N GLY A 168 29.84 1.33 -6.56
CA GLY A 168 29.64 2.67 -7.12
C GLY A 168 29.18 3.70 -6.10
N ASP A 169 28.82 4.88 -6.60
CA ASP A 169 28.37 6.03 -5.81
C ASP A 169 27.02 5.71 -5.13
N PRO A 170 26.90 5.81 -3.79
CA PRO A 170 25.66 5.50 -3.07
C PRO A 170 24.51 6.48 -3.38
N ALA A 171 24.79 7.65 -3.98
CA ALA A 171 23.77 8.56 -4.49
C ALA A 171 23.05 7.99 -5.74
N GLN A 172 23.68 7.06 -6.46
CA GLN A 172 23.06 6.36 -7.58
C GLN A 172 22.18 5.23 -7.08
N LYS A 173 20.86 5.44 -7.13
CA LYS A 173 19.85 4.44 -6.76
C LYS A 173 19.77 3.36 -7.84
N PRO A 174 19.52 2.09 -7.46
CA PRO A 174 19.55 0.98 -8.40
C PRO A 174 18.52 1.14 -9.52
N ALA A 175 18.86 0.61 -10.69
CA ALA A 175 17.90 0.39 -11.77
C ALA A 175 16.74 -0.50 -11.31
N ARG A 176 15.60 -0.36 -11.99
CA ARG A 176 14.36 -1.06 -11.67
C ARG A 176 13.86 -1.80 -12.91
N LEU A 177 13.57 -3.09 -12.74
CA LEU A 177 12.87 -3.92 -13.71
C LEU A 177 11.76 -4.70 -13.00
N ALA A 178 10.49 -4.47 -13.38
CA ALA A 178 9.33 -5.17 -12.81
C ALA A 178 8.10 -4.94 -13.70
N LEU A 179 7.05 -5.75 -13.55
CA LEU A 179 5.73 -5.34 -14.05
C LEU A 179 5.29 -4.03 -13.36
N ALA A 180 4.87 -3.04 -14.15
CA ALA A 180 4.49 -1.72 -13.66
C ALA A 180 3.01 -1.69 -13.23
N ARG A 181 2.74 -1.17 -12.03
CA ARG A 181 1.38 -1.07 -11.45
C ARG A 181 0.60 -2.39 -11.53
N ALA A 182 1.30 -3.51 -11.36
CA ALA A 182 0.79 -4.86 -11.50
C ALA A 182 1.52 -5.81 -10.52
N PRO A 183 0.87 -6.90 -10.07
CA PRO A 183 1.55 -7.89 -9.25
C PRO A 183 2.61 -8.60 -10.10
N GLN A 184 3.63 -9.19 -9.46
CA GLN A 184 4.59 -10.08 -10.15
C GLN A 184 3.95 -11.48 -10.39
N LEU A 185 2.73 -11.47 -10.92
CA LEU A 185 1.92 -12.62 -11.30
C LEU A 185 1.05 -12.20 -12.51
N ALA A 186 1.15 -12.94 -13.60
CA ALA A 186 0.25 -12.83 -14.74
C ALA A 186 -0.73 -14.01 -14.74
N GLN A 187 -2.02 -13.70 -14.83
CA GLN A 187 -3.08 -14.68 -15.01
C GLN A 187 -3.57 -14.61 -16.46
N LEU A 188 -3.56 -15.76 -17.14
CA LEU A 188 -3.98 -15.91 -18.52
C LEU A 188 -4.99 -17.04 -18.61
N THR A 189 -5.84 -17.00 -19.63
CA THR A 189 -6.70 -18.12 -19.99
C THR A 189 -6.38 -18.57 -21.41
N LEU A 190 -6.23 -19.88 -21.60
CA LEU A 190 -5.95 -20.46 -22.91
C LEU A 190 -7.07 -20.10 -23.90
N GLY A 191 -6.68 -19.57 -25.06
CA GLY A 191 -7.60 -19.18 -26.13
C GLY A 191 -8.04 -17.71 -26.05
N ASP A 192 -7.67 -16.99 -25.00
CA ASP A 192 -7.70 -15.53 -25.04
C ASP A 192 -6.56 -14.99 -25.94
N GLY A 193 -6.75 -13.79 -26.48
CA GLY A 193 -5.72 -13.12 -27.26
C GLY A 193 -4.48 -12.77 -26.43
N PRO A 194 -3.37 -12.36 -27.07
CA PRO A 194 -2.16 -11.95 -26.36
C PRO A 194 -2.44 -10.86 -25.32
N ALA A 195 -1.90 -11.03 -24.11
CA ALA A 195 -2.05 -10.08 -23.02
C ALA A 195 -0.79 -9.21 -22.89
N ARG A 196 -0.96 -7.90 -22.82
CA ARG A 196 0.13 -6.94 -22.65
C ARG A 196 0.22 -6.47 -21.21
N PHE A 197 1.43 -6.49 -20.65
CA PHE A 197 1.75 -5.96 -19.32
C PHE A 197 2.81 -4.87 -19.45
N GLU A 198 2.54 -3.68 -18.94
CA GLU A 198 3.53 -2.61 -18.87
C GLU A 198 4.66 -3.01 -17.92
N ALA A 199 5.88 -2.61 -18.26
CA ALA A 199 7.08 -2.85 -17.46
C ALA A 199 7.69 -1.52 -16.99
N SER A 200 8.07 -1.49 -15.72
CA SER A 200 8.96 -0.48 -15.16
C SER A 200 10.37 -0.88 -15.54
N ALA A 201 10.96 -0.30 -16.59
CA ALA A 201 12.32 -0.58 -17.04
C ALA A 201 13.14 0.71 -17.03
N LEU A 202 13.58 1.12 -15.83
CA LEU A 202 14.25 2.40 -15.59
C LEU A 202 15.65 2.21 -15.02
N GLY A 203 16.64 2.85 -15.63
CA GLY A 203 18.03 2.80 -15.20
C GLY A 203 18.25 3.45 -13.84
N SER A 204 19.50 3.40 -13.38
CA SER A 204 19.93 4.06 -12.14
C SER A 204 19.66 5.57 -12.20
N TYR A 205 19.36 6.18 -11.05
CA TYR A 205 18.98 7.59 -10.95
C TYR A 205 19.51 8.24 -9.68
N ARG A 206 19.46 9.57 -9.59
CA ARG A 206 19.86 10.34 -8.39
C ARG A 206 18.67 11.09 -7.81
N GLN A 207 18.38 10.87 -6.54
CA GLN A 207 17.21 11.48 -5.90
C GLN A 207 17.49 12.96 -5.53
N ALA A 208 16.50 13.85 -5.61
CA ALA A 208 16.69 15.24 -5.18
C ALA A 208 16.95 15.33 -3.66
N GLY A 209 17.90 16.19 -3.27
CA GLY A 209 18.35 16.33 -1.88
C GLY A 209 19.63 15.56 -1.54
N ASP A 210 20.22 14.83 -2.50
CA ASP A 210 21.58 14.30 -2.34
C ASP A 210 22.60 15.46 -2.27
N PRO A 211 23.60 15.40 -1.37
CA PRO A 211 24.51 16.52 -1.06
C PRO A 211 25.39 16.98 -2.25
N ALA A 212 25.35 16.29 -3.39
CA ALA A 212 26.10 16.62 -4.60
C ALA A 212 25.31 17.39 -5.69
N VAL A 213 24.02 17.70 -5.50
CA VAL A 213 23.17 18.41 -6.49
C VAL A 213 22.74 19.80 -5.98
N ALA A 214 23.62 20.50 -5.29
CA ALA A 214 23.42 21.90 -4.91
C ALA A 214 23.93 22.85 -6.02
N ALA A 215 23.33 22.80 -7.21
CA ALA A 215 23.62 23.76 -8.27
C ALA A 215 22.46 23.92 -9.27
N SER A 216 21.30 24.37 -8.80
CA SER A 216 20.34 25.12 -9.63
C SER A 216 19.39 25.94 -8.74
N PRO A 217 19.15 27.23 -9.02
CA PRO A 217 18.36 28.08 -8.14
C PRO A 217 16.87 27.94 -8.49
N SER A 218 16.13 27.16 -7.72
CA SER A 218 14.70 27.41 -7.53
C SER A 218 14.23 26.91 -6.16
N THR A 219 13.38 27.71 -5.56
CA THR A 219 12.92 27.71 -4.16
C THR A 219 12.52 26.33 -3.62
N THR A 220 13.25 25.83 -2.61
CA THR A 220 12.84 24.68 -1.79
C THR A 220 12.86 25.10 -0.30
N PRO A 221 11.78 24.89 0.48
CA PRO A 221 11.83 25.05 1.93
C PRO A 221 12.66 23.91 2.55
N ALA A 222 13.49 24.26 3.53
CA ALA A 222 14.41 23.35 4.20
C ALA A 222 13.70 22.17 4.89
N GLY A 223 14.12 20.94 4.58
CA GLY A 223 13.72 19.71 5.28
C GLY A 223 14.92 18.80 5.53
N LYS A 224 15.22 18.56 6.81
CA LYS A 224 16.27 17.67 7.32
C LYS A 224 15.88 16.18 7.23
N PRO A 225 16.85 15.24 7.30
CA PRO A 225 16.66 13.85 6.93
C PRO A 225 16.02 13.02 8.05
N GLY A 226 15.18 12.05 7.65
CA GLY A 226 14.72 10.97 8.52
C GLY A 226 13.20 10.81 8.62
N THR A 227 12.45 10.86 7.52
CA THR A 227 11.02 10.53 7.55
C THR A 227 10.60 9.97 6.19
N PHE A 228 9.69 8.98 6.23
CA PHE A 228 8.97 8.44 5.09
C PHE A 228 8.71 9.51 4.02
N LEU A 229 8.91 9.19 2.74
CA LEU A 229 8.47 10.00 1.61
C LEU A 229 6.96 10.25 1.76
N THR A 230 6.64 11.34 2.45
CA THR A 230 5.30 11.76 2.88
C THR A 230 5.16 13.21 2.48
N THR A 231 5.56 13.55 1.26
CA THR A 231 4.98 14.66 0.51
C THR A 231 4.27 14.04 -0.69
N ALA A 232 3.12 14.61 -1.06
CA ALA A 232 2.18 14.08 -2.06
C ALA A 232 2.85 13.39 -3.27
N SER A 233 2.61 12.07 -3.44
CA SER A 233 3.29 11.16 -4.38
C SER A 233 4.82 11.15 -4.31
N PRO A 234 5.46 9.97 -4.33
CA PRO A 234 6.87 9.92 -4.64
C PRO A 234 7.06 10.51 -6.06
N PRO A 235 7.93 11.52 -6.25
CA PRO A 235 8.33 11.97 -7.58
C PRO A 235 8.80 10.80 -8.44
N THR A 236 8.43 10.81 -9.72
CA THR A 236 8.72 9.71 -10.65
C THR A 236 10.23 9.54 -10.81
N ALA A 237 10.71 8.30 -10.96
CA ALA A 237 12.15 8.07 -11.14
C ALA A 237 12.72 8.77 -12.39
N THR A 238 11.90 8.95 -13.43
CA THR A 238 12.26 9.74 -14.62
C THR A 238 12.47 11.22 -14.29
N ALA A 239 11.71 11.81 -13.36
CA ALA A 239 11.94 13.17 -12.88
C ALA A 239 13.28 13.31 -12.14
N PHE A 240 13.86 12.18 -11.71
CA PHE A 240 15.19 12.09 -11.12
C PHE A 240 16.29 11.64 -12.09
N GLY A 241 16.01 11.74 -13.39
CA GLY A 241 16.97 11.43 -14.45
C GLY A 241 17.12 9.94 -14.77
N ALA A 242 16.24 9.07 -14.27
CA ALA A 242 16.21 7.67 -14.70
C ALA A 242 15.85 7.61 -16.19
N MET A 243 16.69 6.95 -16.99
CA MET A 243 16.45 6.73 -18.41
C MET A 243 15.83 5.33 -18.62
N PRO A 244 14.79 5.20 -19.48
CA PRO A 244 14.30 3.89 -19.88
C PRO A 244 15.39 3.06 -20.56
N PHE A 245 15.38 1.75 -20.37
CA PHE A 245 16.28 0.81 -21.05
C PHE A 245 15.51 -0.36 -21.66
N ARG A 246 16.16 -1.07 -22.59
CA ARG A 246 15.58 -2.23 -23.27
C ARG A 246 15.88 -3.52 -22.53
N PHE A 247 14.92 -4.44 -22.55
CA PHE A 247 15.03 -5.73 -21.87
C PHE A 247 14.58 -6.87 -22.77
N THR A 248 14.94 -8.08 -22.39
CA THR A 248 14.45 -9.34 -22.97
C THR A 248 13.36 -9.93 -22.09
N ALA A 249 12.52 -10.80 -22.67
CA ALA A 249 11.55 -11.59 -21.93
C ALA A 249 11.72 -13.07 -22.32
N THR A 250 11.94 -13.93 -21.33
CA THR A 250 12.20 -15.36 -21.55
C THR A 250 11.28 -16.19 -20.67
N ALA A 251 10.45 -17.04 -21.29
CA ALA A 251 9.62 -18.00 -20.56
C ALA A 251 10.46 -19.20 -20.11
N ALA A 252 10.34 -19.60 -18.85
CA ALA A 252 10.99 -20.81 -18.34
C ALA A 252 10.45 -22.08 -19.01
N ASN A 253 9.19 -22.05 -19.46
CA ASN A 253 8.59 -23.10 -20.27
C ASN A 253 7.88 -22.50 -21.49
N PRO A 254 8.56 -22.42 -22.65
CA PRO A 254 8.00 -21.84 -23.87
C PRO A 254 6.90 -22.69 -24.51
N ALA A 255 6.66 -23.93 -24.05
CA ALA A 255 5.50 -24.71 -24.48
C ALA A 255 4.20 -24.25 -23.82
N LEU A 256 4.28 -23.54 -22.68
CA LEU A 256 3.11 -23.01 -21.97
C LEU A 256 2.79 -21.57 -22.38
N VAL A 257 3.82 -20.72 -22.53
CA VAL A 257 3.66 -19.29 -22.85
C VAL A 257 4.77 -18.81 -23.77
N ARG A 258 4.40 -18.02 -24.78
CA ARG A 258 5.36 -17.19 -25.52
C ARG A 258 5.41 -15.82 -24.87
N ALA A 259 6.61 -15.34 -24.54
CA ALA A 259 6.85 -14.01 -23.98
C ALA A 259 7.67 -13.17 -24.98
N GLU A 260 7.20 -11.96 -25.27
CA GLU A 260 7.81 -11.07 -26.25
C GLU A 260 7.98 -9.69 -25.61
N ALA A 261 9.23 -9.23 -25.50
CA ALA A 261 9.54 -7.90 -24.97
C ALA A 261 9.30 -6.84 -26.06
N GLY A 262 8.67 -5.74 -25.69
CA GLY A 262 8.56 -4.52 -26.48
C GLY A 262 9.14 -3.33 -25.73
N ASP A 263 8.98 -2.13 -26.28
CA ASP A 263 9.46 -0.89 -25.66
C ASP A 263 8.62 -0.55 -24.41
N GLY A 264 9.12 -0.96 -23.24
CA GLY A 264 8.48 -0.68 -21.95
C GLY A 264 7.32 -1.61 -21.58
N PHE A 265 7.14 -2.74 -22.28
CA PHE A 265 6.09 -3.73 -21.98
C PHE A 265 6.51 -5.14 -22.37
N VAL A 266 5.79 -6.15 -21.85
CA VAL A 266 5.90 -7.55 -22.26
C VAL A 266 4.53 -8.04 -22.75
N THR A 267 4.52 -8.74 -23.87
CA THR A 267 3.33 -9.42 -24.40
C THR A 267 3.45 -10.91 -24.11
N LEU A 268 2.40 -11.50 -23.54
CA LEU A 268 2.30 -12.91 -23.24
C LEU A 268 1.20 -13.56 -24.08
N THR A 269 1.55 -14.64 -24.78
CA THR A 269 0.59 -15.46 -25.52
C THR A 269 0.49 -16.83 -24.87
N SER A 270 -0.68 -17.20 -24.38
CA SER A 270 -0.93 -18.54 -23.81
C SER A 270 -0.91 -19.61 -24.90
N LEU A 271 -0.19 -20.70 -24.67
CA LEU A 271 -0.05 -21.83 -25.62
C LEU A 271 -0.61 -23.14 -25.06
N ALA A 272 -0.48 -23.36 -23.76
CA ALA A 272 -1.08 -24.51 -23.06
C ALA A 272 -1.34 -24.17 -21.58
N PRO A 273 -2.29 -24.85 -20.91
CA PRO A 273 -2.56 -24.64 -19.49
C PRO A 273 -1.38 -25.09 -18.62
N GLY A 274 -1.16 -24.40 -17.51
CA GLY A 274 -0.09 -24.74 -16.57
C GLY A 274 0.40 -23.53 -15.78
N ALA A 275 1.47 -23.73 -15.02
CA ALA A 275 2.17 -22.67 -14.31
C ALA A 275 3.63 -22.65 -14.77
N THR A 276 4.17 -21.46 -14.96
CA THR A 276 5.57 -21.22 -15.34
C THR A 276 6.01 -19.86 -14.82
N THR A 277 7.22 -19.44 -15.16
CA THR A 277 7.72 -18.10 -14.89
C THR A 277 8.20 -17.44 -16.17
N VAL A 278 8.24 -16.11 -16.15
CA VAL A 278 8.90 -15.32 -17.19
C VAL A 278 9.94 -14.44 -16.51
N THR A 279 11.16 -14.49 -17.06
CA THR A 279 12.26 -13.62 -16.64
C THR A 279 12.32 -12.42 -17.58
N LEU A 280 12.29 -11.21 -17.03
CA LEU A 280 12.72 -10.02 -17.75
C LEU A 280 14.16 -9.70 -17.35
N ALA A 281 15.03 -9.45 -18.32
CA ALA A 281 16.43 -9.12 -18.07
C ALA A 281 16.88 -7.93 -18.92
N SER A 282 17.57 -6.97 -18.30
CA SER A 282 18.19 -5.86 -19.00
C SER A 282 19.18 -6.36 -20.05
N LEU A 283 19.23 -5.69 -21.20
CA LEU A 283 20.25 -5.95 -22.24
C LEU A 283 21.62 -5.39 -21.86
N ASP A 284 21.65 -4.41 -20.95
CA ASP A 284 22.85 -3.61 -20.66
C ASP A 284 23.49 -3.98 -19.31
N ASP A 285 22.71 -4.54 -18.37
CA ASP A 285 23.17 -4.87 -17.02
C ASP A 285 22.66 -6.25 -16.54
N PRO A 286 23.53 -7.26 -16.41
CA PRO A 286 23.13 -8.60 -15.98
C PRO A 286 22.60 -8.67 -14.53
N ASN A 287 22.88 -7.68 -13.68
CA ASN A 287 22.31 -7.61 -12.33
C ASN A 287 20.87 -7.08 -12.31
N VAL A 288 20.37 -6.56 -13.44
CA VAL A 288 19.02 -6.01 -13.54
C VAL A 288 18.10 -7.01 -14.22
N GLN A 289 17.44 -7.82 -13.40
CA GLN A 289 16.45 -8.80 -13.84
C GLN A 289 15.32 -8.93 -12.83
N THR A 290 14.20 -9.48 -13.28
CA THR A 290 13.06 -9.82 -12.44
C THR A 290 12.38 -11.06 -12.99
N VAL A 291 11.76 -11.83 -12.09
CA VAL A 291 11.02 -13.04 -12.45
C VAL A 291 9.61 -12.91 -11.89
N PHE A 292 8.62 -13.09 -12.76
CA PHE A 292 7.22 -13.10 -12.35
C PHE A 292 6.55 -14.42 -12.74
N ASP A 293 5.56 -14.80 -11.93
CA ASP A 293 4.83 -16.06 -12.14
C ASP A 293 3.80 -15.89 -13.26
N VAL A 294 3.60 -16.92 -14.07
CA VAL A 294 2.53 -16.98 -15.08
C VAL A 294 1.66 -18.20 -14.80
N ARG A 295 0.36 -17.97 -14.66
CA ARG A 295 -0.64 -19.02 -14.50
C ARG A 295 -1.60 -18.99 -15.68
N ILE A 296 -1.76 -20.14 -16.32
CA ILE A 296 -2.57 -20.29 -17.52
C ILE A 296 -3.64 -21.32 -17.23
N THR A 297 -4.90 -20.89 -17.20
CA THR A 297 -6.03 -21.80 -16.98
C THR A 297 -6.62 -22.25 -18.30
N GLN A 298 -7.09 -23.51 -18.33
CA GLN A 298 -7.90 -24.01 -19.45
C GLN A 298 -9.23 -23.24 -19.49
N ARG A 299 -9.62 -22.74 -20.67
CA ARG A 299 -10.96 -22.19 -20.85
C ARG A 299 -11.97 -23.33 -20.92
N LYS A 300 -12.99 -23.27 -20.06
CA LYS A 300 -14.14 -24.15 -20.13
C LYS A 300 -15.32 -23.37 -20.70
N VAL A 301 -15.55 -23.56 -22.01
CA VAL A 301 -16.59 -22.83 -22.74
C VAL A 301 -17.95 -23.15 -22.12
N PRO A 302 -18.85 -22.15 -21.99
CA PRO A 302 -20.20 -22.38 -21.50
C PRO A 302 -20.91 -23.47 -22.28
N SER A 303 -21.60 -24.37 -21.59
CA SER A 303 -22.44 -25.36 -22.26
C SER A 303 -23.66 -24.67 -22.90
N ALA A 304 -24.29 -25.33 -23.87
CA ALA A 304 -25.55 -24.86 -24.46
C ALA A 304 -26.77 -24.99 -23.51
N ALA A 305 -26.54 -25.02 -22.18
CA ALA A 305 -27.60 -25.10 -21.19
C ALA A 305 -28.61 -23.95 -21.37
N ALA A 306 -29.87 -24.33 -21.55
CA ALA A 306 -30.98 -23.45 -21.89
C ALA A 306 -31.64 -22.87 -20.63
N TYR A 307 -30.90 -22.17 -19.78
CA TYR A 307 -31.52 -21.34 -18.75
C TYR A 307 -31.63 -19.88 -19.20
N ALA A 308 -32.79 -19.28 -18.95
CA ALA A 308 -33.13 -17.92 -19.37
C ALA A 308 -32.58 -16.89 -18.38
N LEU A 309 -31.86 -15.89 -18.88
CA LEU A 309 -31.29 -14.81 -18.07
C LEU A 309 -32.29 -13.72 -17.68
N GLY A 310 -33.50 -13.72 -18.27
CA GLY A 310 -34.51 -12.69 -18.05
C GLY A 310 -34.85 -12.51 -16.57
N GLY A 311 -34.69 -11.29 -16.06
CA GLY A 311 -34.95 -10.95 -14.65
C GLY A 311 -33.91 -11.48 -13.64
N ALA A 312 -32.91 -12.25 -14.09
CA ALA A 312 -31.86 -12.81 -13.23
C ALA A 312 -30.52 -12.09 -13.37
N VAL A 313 -30.41 -11.14 -14.30
CA VAL A 313 -29.16 -10.41 -14.56
C VAL A 313 -29.36 -8.89 -14.54
N ALA A 314 -28.35 -8.17 -14.06
CA ALA A 314 -28.26 -6.71 -14.15
C ALA A 314 -26.88 -6.30 -14.71
N PRO A 315 -26.77 -5.40 -15.70
CA PRO A 315 -27.86 -4.80 -16.48
C PRO A 315 -28.75 -5.86 -17.13
N ALA A 316 -30.03 -5.55 -17.30
CA ALA A 316 -30.96 -6.44 -17.96
C ALA A 316 -30.54 -6.68 -19.42
N ILE A 317 -30.99 -7.78 -20.00
CA ILE A 317 -30.70 -8.10 -21.41
C ILE A 317 -31.21 -6.97 -22.31
N GLY A 318 -30.30 -6.40 -23.09
CA GLY A 318 -30.58 -5.30 -24.01
C GLY A 318 -30.82 -3.95 -23.33
N GLU A 319 -30.54 -3.81 -22.04
CA GLU A 319 -30.73 -2.56 -21.30
C GLU A 319 -29.94 -1.42 -21.96
N ARG A 320 -30.53 -0.23 -21.98
CA ARG A 320 -29.95 0.99 -22.57
C ARG A 320 -29.82 2.06 -21.52
N ASN A 321 -28.95 3.04 -21.80
CA ASN A 321 -28.67 4.16 -20.90
C ASN A 321 -28.05 3.74 -19.57
N VAL A 322 -27.32 2.62 -19.57
CA VAL A 322 -26.63 2.10 -18.40
C VAL A 322 -25.47 3.04 -18.02
N PRO A 323 -25.27 3.42 -16.74
CA PRO A 323 -24.07 4.13 -16.31
C PRO A 323 -22.80 3.35 -16.65
N TYR A 324 -21.74 4.04 -17.08
CA TYR A 324 -20.51 3.41 -17.58
C TYR A 324 -19.59 2.83 -16.49
N ASP A 325 -20.01 2.84 -15.22
CA ASP A 325 -19.32 2.22 -14.10
C ASP A 325 -20.13 1.06 -13.49
N THR A 326 -21.13 0.57 -14.22
CA THR A 326 -22.07 -0.44 -13.72
C THR A 326 -21.40 -1.79 -13.46
N PRO A 327 -21.48 -2.33 -12.22
CA PRO A 327 -21.17 -3.72 -11.94
C PRO A 327 -22.17 -4.66 -12.62
N LEU A 328 -21.76 -5.89 -12.89
CA LEU A 328 -22.67 -6.94 -13.35
C LEU A 328 -23.24 -7.67 -12.13
N ARG A 329 -24.49 -8.12 -12.20
CA ARG A 329 -25.13 -8.93 -11.16
C ARG A 329 -25.77 -10.16 -11.78
N LEU A 330 -25.62 -11.30 -11.11
CA LEU A 330 -26.24 -12.57 -11.45
C LEU A 330 -26.97 -13.13 -10.24
N ARG A 331 -28.26 -13.42 -10.37
CA ARG A 331 -29.08 -14.00 -9.30
C ARG A 331 -29.30 -15.48 -9.54
N PHE A 332 -28.78 -16.31 -8.64
CA PHE A 332 -28.91 -17.77 -8.65
C PHE A 332 -30.16 -18.22 -7.87
N ASP A 333 -30.50 -19.52 -7.95
CA ASP A 333 -31.63 -20.07 -7.18
C ASP A 333 -31.31 -20.11 -5.68
N ALA A 334 -30.05 -20.37 -5.34
CA ALA A 334 -29.44 -20.43 -4.01
C ALA A 334 -28.08 -19.73 -4.01
N MET A 335 -27.44 -19.60 -2.83
CA MET A 335 -26.12 -18.98 -2.73
C MET A 335 -25.08 -19.76 -3.54
N PRO A 336 -24.48 -19.16 -4.60
CA PRO A 336 -23.45 -19.84 -5.37
C PRO A 336 -22.13 -19.83 -4.60
N THR A 337 -21.20 -20.71 -4.98
CA THR A 337 -19.81 -20.63 -4.54
C THR A 337 -18.93 -20.21 -5.72
N LEU A 338 -17.94 -19.37 -5.43
CA LEU A 338 -16.93 -18.98 -6.41
C LEU A 338 -16.03 -20.19 -6.70
N GLY A 339 -15.84 -20.52 -7.98
CA GLY A 339 -14.91 -21.56 -8.40
C GLY A 339 -13.47 -21.06 -8.45
N THR A 340 -12.57 -21.90 -8.96
CA THR A 340 -11.13 -21.61 -9.03
C THR A 340 -10.61 -21.44 -10.46
N THR A 341 -11.48 -21.52 -11.46
CA THR A 341 -11.13 -21.51 -12.89
C THR A 341 -12.13 -20.69 -13.70
N GLY A 342 -11.72 -20.29 -14.91
CA GLY A 342 -12.55 -19.53 -15.82
C GLY A 342 -12.53 -18.03 -15.54
N ALA A 343 -13.12 -17.28 -16.46
CA ALA A 343 -13.24 -15.84 -16.35
C ALA A 343 -14.60 -15.33 -16.84
N ILE A 344 -14.99 -14.17 -16.33
CA ILE A 344 -16.06 -13.33 -16.87
C ILE A 344 -15.41 -12.38 -17.88
N ARG A 345 -15.98 -12.27 -19.08
CA ARG A 345 -15.46 -11.42 -20.14
C ARG A 345 -16.51 -10.45 -20.64
N ILE A 346 -16.05 -9.24 -20.90
CA ILE A 346 -16.82 -8.18 -21.53
C ILE A 346 -16.16 -7.89 -22.87
N HIS A 347 -16.94 -7.94 -23.94
CA HIS A 347 -16.51 -7.61 -25.28
C HIS A 347 -17.37 -6.49 -25.84
N ARG A 348 -16.77 -5.67 -26.68
CA ARG A 348 -17.53 -4.72 -27.48
C ARG A 348 -18.33 -5.47 -28.54
N LYS A 349 -19.62 -5.19 -28.65
CA LYS A 349 -20.53 -5.93 -29.54
C LYS A 349 -20.25 -5.69 -31.02
N ARG A 350 -19.88 -4.46 -31.41
CA ARG A 350 -19.74 -4.09 -32.83
C ARG A 350 -18.57 -4.78 -33.55
N ASP A 351 -17.51 -5.14 -32.85
CA ASP A 351 -16.25 -5.66 -33.42
C ASP A 351 -15.67 -6.86 -32.65
N GLY A 352 -16.28 -7.27 -31.53
CA GLY A 352 -15.81 -8.36 -30.69
C GLY A 352 -14.55 -8.01 -29.87
N ALA A 353 -14.12 -6.74 -29.85
CA ALA A 353 -12.90 -6.36 -29.16
C ALA A 353 -13.01 -6.65 -27.64
N PRO A 354 -11.97 -7.26 -27.01
CA PRO A 354 -11.97 -7.47 -25.57
C PRO A 354 -11.94 -6.12 -24.84
N VAL A 355 -12.77 -6.01 -23.81
CA VAL A 355 -12.92 -4.80 -23.00
C VAL A 355 -12.41 -5.06 -21.59
N ASP A 356 -12.83 -6.18 -21.00
CA ASP A 356 -12.37 -6.61 -19.69
C ASP A 356 -12.45 -8.13 -19.53
N THR A 357 -11.56 -8.68 -18.70
CA THR A 357 -11.53 -10.10 -18.32
C THR A 357 -11.29 -10.17 -16.82
N ILE A 358 -12.20 -10.82 -16.09
CA ILE A 358 -12.22 -10.90 -14.64
C ILE A 358 -12.19 -12.38 -14.24
N HIS A 359 -11.10 -12.79 -13.63
CA HIS A 359 -10.88 -14.14 -13.11
C HIS A 359 -11.48 -14.29 -11.70
N ALA A 360 -11.71 -15.55 -11.31
CA ALA A 360 -12.28 -15.88 -10.01
C ALA A 360 -11.36 -15.54 -8.81
N SER A 361 -10.06 -15.31 -9.02
CA SER A 361 -9.12 -14.99 -7.93
C SER A 361 -7.86 -14.32 -8.48
N GLY A 362 -7.10 -13.64 -7.61
CA GLY A 362 -5.79 -13.07 -7.96
C GLY A 362 -5.86 -11.77 -8.77
N GLU A 363 -7.01 -11.10 -8.72
CA GLU A 363 -7.29 -9.88 -9.45
C GLU A 363 -6.67 -8.63 -8.81
N TYR A 364 -6.45 -7.62 -9.66
CA TYR A 364 -5.92 -6.33 -9.27
C TYR A 364 -6.49 -5.22 -10.17
N ASP A 365 -6.56 -4.01 -9.66
CA ASP A 365 -7.06 -2.85 -10.40
C ASP A 365 -6.14 -1.65 -10.20
N GLN A 366 -6.29 -0.67 -11.09
CA GLN A 366 -5.67 0.63 -11.02
C GLN A 366 -6.76 1.68 -10.85
N LEU A 367 -7.11 2.03 -9.61
CA LEU A 367 -8.14 3.03 -9.34
C LEU A 367 -7.68 4.42 -9.84
N GLY A 368 -8.63 5.18 -10.39
CA GLY A 368 -8.37 6.41 -11.14
C GLY A 368 -8.92 6.33 -12.56
N TYR A 369 -8.80 7.42 -13.32
CA TYR A 369 -9.25 7.48 -14.71
C TYR A 369 -8.12 7.15 -15.69
N ALA A 370 -8.49 6.72 -16.91
CA ALA A 370 -7.52 6.39 -17.96
C ALA A 370 -6.70 7.63 -18.35
N GLY A 371 -5.37 7.50 -18.40
CA GLY A 371 -4.45 8.61 -18.68
C GLY A 371 -4.12 9.50 -17.47
N GLN A 372 -4.66 9.22 -16.27
CA GLN A 372 -4.26 9.90 -15.06
C GLN A 372 -2.78 9.59 -14.74
N ALA A 373 -1.99 10.64 -14.48
CA ALA A 373 -0.55 10.50 -14.22
C ALA A 373 -0.28 9.53 -13.04
N TYR A 374 -1.02 9.71 -11.94
CA TYR A 374 -0.93 8.89 -10.75
C TYR A 374 -2.24 8.14 -10.51
N ARG A 375 -2.17 6.81 -10.45
CA ARG A 375 -3.29 5.91 -10.17
C ARG A 375 -2.95 5.07 -8.94
N ARG A 376 -3.96 4.57 -8.25
CA ARG A 376 -3.76 3.68 -7.11
C ARG A 376 -3.89 2.23 -7.58
N ALA A 377 -2.77 1.49 -7.67
CA ALA A 377 -2.83 0.07 -7.99
C ALA A 377 -3.03 -0.75 -6.71
N VAL A 378 -3.98 -1.69 -6.72
CA VAL A 378 -4.36 -2.52 -5.57
C VAL A 378 -4.78 -3.91 -6.01
N ARG A 379 -4.48 -4.92 -5.20
CA ARG A 379 -5.10 -6.25 -5.31
C ARG A 379 -6.52 -6.18 -4.73
N LEU A 380 -7.45 -6.92 -5.31
CA LEU A 380 -8.83 -6.97 -4.82
C LEU A 380 -9.51 -8.30 -5.14
N GLN A 381 -10.71 -8.47 -4.59
CA GLN A 381 -11.65 -9.51 -5.00
C GLN A 381 -12.84 -8.83 -5.71
N PRO A 382 -12.88 -8.83 -7.06
CA PRO A 382 -13.91 -8.10 -7.81
C PRO A 382 -15.26 -8.81 -7.82
N ILE A 383 -15.33 -10.08 -7.39
CA ILE A 383 -16.56 -10.86 -7.36
C ILE A 383 -16.98 -11.06 -5.90
N ALA A 384 -18.13 -10.50 -5.55
CA ALA A 384 -18.75 -10.67 -4.25
C ALA A 384 -19.97 -11.58 -4.32
N ILE A 385 -20.11 -12.48 -3.35
CA ILE A 385 -21.31 -13.31 -3.19
C ILE A 385 -22.16 -12.72 -2.06
N GLU A 386 -23.37 -12.29 -2.40
CA GLU A 386 -24.32 -11.66 -1.50
C GLU A 386 -25.63 -12.45 -1.49
N GLY A 387 -25.72 -13.43 -0.58
CA GLY A 387 -26.84 -14.37 -0.57
C GLY A 387 -26.91 -15.10 -1.92
N ARG A 388 -27.98 -14.88 -2.69
CA ARG A 388 -28.16 -15.51 -4.02
C ARG A 388 -27.53 -14.72 -5.18
N ASN A 389 -26.96 -13.56 -4.91
CA ASN A 389 -26.40 -12.70 -5.94
C ASN A 389 -24.88 -12.88 -6.03
N ALA A 390 -24.36 -12.98 -7.24
CA ALA A 390 -22.97 -12.68 -7.54
C ALA A 390 -22.91 -11.25 -8.10
N VAL A 391 -22.15 -10.37 -7.47
CA VAL A 391 -21.87 -9.01 -7.93
C VAL A 391 -20.45 -8.99 -8.47
N ILE A 392 -20.28 -8.56 -9.72
CA ILE A 392 -19.02 -8.56 -10.44
C ILE A 392 -18.65 -7.12 -10.75
N HIS A 393 -17.65 -6.61 -10.06
CA HIS A 393 -17.06 -5.31 -10.31
C HIS A 393 -16.06 -5.42 -11.46
N LEU A 394 -16.27 -4.62 -12.49
CA LEU A 394 -15.30 -4.47 -13.56
C LEU A 394 -14.07 -3.71 -13.05
N HIS A 395 -12.93 -3.92 -13.71
CA HIS A 395 -11.77 -3.07 -13.49
C HIS A 395 -12.12 -1.60 -13.82
N SER A 396 -11.41 -0.66 -13.18
CA SER A 396 -11.67 0.76 -13.30
C SER A 396 -11.52 1.26 -14.74
N ALA A 397 -12.47 2.09 -15.17
CA ALA A 397 -12.48 2.81 -16.45
C ALA A 397 -12.49 1.91 -17.71
N ARG A 398 -13.19 0.77 -17.66
CA ARG A 398 -13.28 -0.17 -18.79
C ARG A 398 -14.40 0.14 -19.78
N LEU A 399 -15.58 0.56 -19.30
CA LEU A 399 -16.69 0.87 -20.19
C LEU A 399 -16.59 2.32 -20.69
N GLN A 400 -16.97 2.51 -21.95
CA GLN A 400 -16.99 3.78 -22.67
C GLN A 400 -18.42 4.27 -22.82
N PRO A 401 -18.66 5.58 -22.96
CA PRO A 401 -19.97 6.11 -23.34
C PRO A 401 -20.43 5.64 -24.72
N ASP A 402 -21.74 5.56 -24.90
CA ASP A 402 -22.43 5.16 -26.14
C ASP A 402 -21.95 3.84 -26.79
N GLU A 403 -21.53 2.88 -25.97
CA GLU A 403 -20.97 1.62 -26.44
C GLU A 403 -21.87 0.45 -26.03
N GLU A 404 -21.97 -0.55 -26.91
CA GLU A 404 -22.73 -1.76 -26.64
C GLU A 404 -21.80 -2.93 -26.36
N TYR A 405 -22.10 -3.66 -25.30
CA TYR A 405 -21.26 -4.73 -24.77
C TYR A 405 -21.97 -6.08 -24.77
N VAL A 406 -21.18 -7.15 -24.84
CA VAL A 406 -21.59 -8.54 -24.64
C VAL A 406 -20.86 -9.09 -23.42
N VAL A 407 -21.61 -9.72 -22.52
CA VAL A 407 -21.07 -10.39 -21.32
C VAL A 407 -21.09 -11.90 -21.54
N THR A 408 -19.97 -12.56 -21.21
CA THR A 408 -19.87 -14.01 -21.17
C THR A 408 -19.20 -14.45 -19.86
N ILE A 409 -19.56 -15.63 -19.36
CA ILE A 409 -19.01 -16.21 -18.13
C ILE A 409 -18.64 -17.65 -18.44
N ASP A 410 -17.37 -18.02 -18.29
CA ASP A 410 -16.94 -19.42 -18.49
C ASP A 410 -17.63 -20.37 -17.49
N ASP A 411 -17.76 -21.64 -17.87
CA ASP A 411 -18.11 -22.71 -16.94
C ASP A 411 -16.98 -22.86 -15.90
N GLY A 412 -17.34 -22.98 -14.62
CA GLY A 412 -16.40 -23.11 -13.52
C GLY A 412 -16.08 -21.81 -12.78
N VAL A 413 -16.55 -20.65 -13.26
CA VAL A 413 -16.47 -19.39 -12.48
C VAL A 413 -17.34 -19.49 -11.22
N PHE A 414 -18.54 -20.04 -11.36
CA PHE A 414 -19.46 -20.28 -10.26
C PHE A 414 -19.88 -21.75 -10.21
N THR A 415 -20.08 -22.26 -9.01
CA THR A 415 -20.82 -23.50 -8.76
C THR A 415 -22.13 -23.15 -8.08
N GLY A 416 -23.25 -23.66 -8.60
CA GLY A 416 -24.59 -23.37 -8.11
C GLY A 416 -25.65 -23.82 -9.09
N SER A 417 -26.91 -23.51 -8.79
CA SER A 417 -28.03 -23.73 -9.72
C SER A 417 -28.63 -22.42 -10.20
N PHE A 418 -29.07 -22.42 -11.45
CA PHE A 418 -29.66 -21.28 -12.14
C PHE A 418 -30.88 -21.76 -12.93
N ASN A 419 -32.07 -21.26 -12.60
CA ASN A 419 -33.36 -21.69 -13.14
C ASN A 419 -33.60 -23.20 -12.99
N GLY A 420 -33.19 -23.78 -11.85
CA GLY A 420 -33.38 -25.20 -11.53
C GLY A 420 -32.41 -26.16 -12.21
N GLN A 421 -31.39 -25.65 -12.90
CA GLN A 421 -30.35 -26.45 -13.56
C GLN A 421 -28.97 -26.10 -12.98
N PRO A 422 -27.98 -27.02 -13.04
CA PRO A 422 -26.60 -26.66 -12.71
C PRO A 422 -26.09 -25.52 -13.59
N PHE A 423 -25.48 -24.50 -12.97
CA PHE A 423 -24.86 -23.41 -13.70
C PHE A 423 -23.63 -23.91 -14.48
N ALA A 424 -23.61 -23.64 -15.78
CA ALA A 424 -22.60 -24.09 -16.71
C ALA A 424 -22.12 -22.94 -17.62
N GLY A 425 -22.06 -21.72 -17.07
CA GLY A 425 -21.59 -20.51 -17.73
C GLY A 425 -22.67 -19.71 -18.48
N ILE A 426 -22.26 -18.61 -19.10
CA ILE A 426 -23.07 -17.76 -19.98
C ILE A 426 -22.28 -17.54 -21.28
N GLY A 427 -22.79 -18.05 -22.40
CA GLY A 427 -22.21 -17.83 -23.72
C GLY A 427 -22.88 -16.68 -24.48
N PRO A 428 -22.36 -16.32 -25.66
CA PRO A 428 -22.94 -15.27 -26.51
C PRO A 428 -24.40 -15.56 -26.91
N GLN A 429 -24.78 -16.83 -27.04
CA GLN A 429 -26.12 -17.28 -27.42
C GLN A 429 -27.20 -16.92 -26.39
N GLN A 430 -26.83 -16.72 -25.12
CA GLN A 430 -27.76 -16.23 -24.10
C GLN A 430 -28.01 -14.71 -24.20
N GLY A 431 -27.29 -14.01 -25.07
CA GLY A 431 -27.62 -12.65 -25.50
C GLY A 431 -27.46 -11.56 -24.44
N TRP A 432 -26.70 -11.80 -23.36
CA TRP A 432 -26.50 -10.79 -22.32
C TRP A 432 -25.70 -9.61 -22.87
N THR A 433 -26.43 -8.58 -23.26
CA THR A 433 -25.92 -7.36 -23.85
C THR A 433 -26.50 -6.15 -23.16
N PHE A 434 -25.78 -5.04 -23.17
CA PHE A 434 -26.28 -3.76 -22.67
C PHE A 434 -25.55 -2.60 -23.36
N ARG A 435 -26.19 -1.43 -23.42
CA ARG A 435 -25.61 -0.21 -23.99
C ARG A 435 -25.46 0.86 -22.92
N THR A 436 -24.25 1.38 -22.78
CA THR A 436 -23.99 2.51 -21.91
C THR A 436 -24.66 3.78 -22.43
N ARG A 437 -24.97 4.71 -21.55
CA ARG A 437 -25.52 6.02 -21.94
C ARG A 437 -24.57 6.78 -22.85
N ALA A 438 -25.14 7.60 -23.73
CA ALA A 438 -24.36 8.39 -24.68
C ALA A 438 -23.66 9.61 -24.04
N ALA A 439 -24.33 10.29 -23.12
CA ALA A 439 -23.81 11.50 -22.49
C ALA A 439 -23.14 11.18 -21.13
N ILE A 440 -21.97 11.76 -20.91
CA ILE A 440 -21.37 11.82 -19.57
C ILE A 440 -22.00 12.99 -18.78
N PRO A 441 -22.17 12.86 -17.44
CA PRO A 441 -22.66 13.95 -16.61
C PRO A 441 -21.81 15.22 -16.80
N GLN A 442 -22.43 16.37 -17.01
CA GLN A 442 -21.75 17.69 -17.11
C GLN A 442 -21.83 18.51 -15.82
N ARG A 443 -22.71 18.09 -14.91
CA ARG A 443 -22.93 18.75 -13.61
C ARG A 443 -21.88 18.33 -12.60
N ARG A 444 -21.74 19.12 -11.53
CA ARG A 444 -20.85 18.86 -10.38
C ARG A 444 -21.58 18.32 -9.15
N ASN A 445 -22.90 18.21 -9.22
CA ASN A 445 -23.72 17.51 -8.23
C ASN A 445 -24.09 16.16 -8.84
N LEU A 446 -23.35 15.13 -8.44
CA LEU A 446 -23.45 13.77 -8.97
C LEU A 446 -24.32 12.92 -8.04
N VAL A 447 -25.10 12.00 -8.60
CA VAL A 447 -25.86 11.02 -7.82
C VAL A 447 -25.29 9.63 -8.01
N VAL A 448 -24.98 8.94 -6.91
CA VAL A 448 -24.60 7.53 -6.88
C VAL A 448 -25.77 6.73 -6.33
N ASP A 449 -26.21 5.70 -7.06
CA ASP A 449 -27.31 4.81 -6.67
C ASP A 449 -27.10 3.45 -7.36
N ASP A 450 -27.17 2.35 -6.60
CA ASP A 450 -26.82 1.03 -7.10
C ASP A 450 -28.01 0.30 -7.77
N ASP A 451 -29.24 0.75 -7.53
CA ASP A 451 -30.46 0.18 -8.14
C ASP A 451 -31.42 1.24 -8.72
N GLY A 452 -31.31 2.51 -8.31
CA GLY A 452 -32.18 3.60 -8.74
C GLY A 452 -31.67 4.41 -9.94
N ALA A 453 -32.24 5.62 -10.10
CA ALA A 453 -31.79 6.56 -11.12
C ALA A 453 -30.50 7.26 -10.67
N ALA A 454 -29.42 7.08 -11.42
CA ALA A 454 -28.09 7.49 -10.99
C ALA A 454 -27.28 8.17 -12.11
N ASP A 455 -26.36 9.04 -11.71
CA ASP A 455 -25.22 9.37 -12.55
C ASP A 455 -24.18 8.23 -12.50
N PHE A 456 -24.02 7.55 -11.38
CA PHE A 456 -23.00 6.49 -11.23
C PHE A 456 -23.54 5.34 -10.39
N ARG A 457 -23.10 4.12 -10.67
CA ARG A 457 -23.40 2.94 -9.84
C ARG A 457 -22.41 2.77 -8.68
N THR A 458 -21.25 3.40 -8.78
CA THR A 458 -20.12 3.28 -7.84
C THR A 458 -19.69 4.66 -7.37
N VAL A 459 -19.19 4.75 -6.13
CA VAL A 459 -18.60 5.99 -5.60
C VAL A 459 -17.27 6.25 -6.30
N GLN A 460 -16.46 5.22 -6.57
CA GLN A 460 -15.21 5.39 -7.32
C GLN A 460 -15.45 5.89 -8.76
N GLY A 461 -16.53 5.47 -9.43
CA GLY A 461 -16.91 5.98 -10.74
C GLY A 461 -17.18 7.49 -10.72
N ALA A 462 -17.91 7.97 -9.70
CA ALA A 462 -18.15 9.39 -9.50
C ALA A 462 -16.85 10.16 -9.16
N LEU A 463 -15.97 9.59 -8.33
CA LEU A 463 -14.66 10.17 -8.03
C LEU A 463 -13.75 10.25 -9.26
N ASN A 464 -13.73 9.21 -10.10
CA ASN A 464 -12.99 9.20 -11.36
C ASN A 464 -13.47 10.32 -12.28
N HIS A 465 -14.78 10.50 -12.41
CA HIS A 465 -15.37 11.59 -13.20
C HIS A 465 -14.99 12.95 -12.63
N ALA A 466 -15.13 13.14 -11.31
CA ALA A 466 -14.74 14.37 -10.65
C ALA A 466 -13.27 14.70 -10.95
N MET A 467 -12.35 13.75 -10.72
CA MET A 467 -10.91 13.89 -10.95
C MET A 467 -10.57 14.25 -12.40
N GLN A 468 -11.29 13.68 -13.37
CA GLN A 468 -11.02 13.88 -14.79
C GLN A 468 -11.60 15.19 -15.35
N HIS A 469 -12.78 15.62 -14.87
CA HIS A 469 -13.59 16.58 -15.61
C HIS A 469 -13.83 17.94 -14.96
N ALA A 470 -13.60 18.09 -13.64
CA ALA A 470 -13.69 19.42 -13.02
C ALA A 470 -12.29 20.05 -12.84
N ALA A 471 -12.20 21.33 -12.49
CA ALA A 471 -10.92 21.93 -12.08
C ALA A 471 -10.57 21.53 -10.65
N ARG A 472 -9.29 21.60 -10.26
CA ARG A 472 -8.80 21.22 -8.92
C ARG A 472 -9.66 21.80 -7.79
N THR A 473 -9.90 23.10 -7.80
CA THR A 473 -10.60 23.82 -6.72
C THR A 473 -12.12 23.90 -6.91
N ALA A 474 -12.65 23.43 -8.04
CA ALA A 474 -14.08 23.51 -8.32
C ALA A 474 -14.84 22.52 -7.42
N PRO A 475 -15.86 22.98 -6.66
CA PRO A 475 -16.57 22.11 -5.73
C PRO A 475 -17.37 21.03 -6.47
N VAL A 476 -17.30 19.81 -5.95
CA VAL A 476 -18.05 18.64 -6.44
C VAL A 476 -18.76 17.99 -5.26
N THR A 477 -20.06 17.73 -5.41
CA THR A 477 -20.85 16.97 -4.44
C THR A 477 -21.28 15.66 -5.06
N VAL A 478 -21.08 14.56 -4.36
CA VAL A 478 -21.56 13.22 -4.71
C VAL A 478 -22.59 12.82 -3.67
N ASP A 479 -23.86 12.82 -4.07
CA ASP A 479 -24.99 12.36 -3.28
C ASP A 479 -25.15 10.84 -3.45
N ILE A 480 -24.93 10.11 -2.36
CA ILE A 480 -24.91 8.64 -2.36
C ILE A 480 -26.21 8.13 -1.73
N ARG A 481 -26.97 7.33 -2.48
CA ARG A 481 -28.21 6.72 -1.98
C ARG A 481 -27.92 5.53 -1.09
N ASN A 482 -28.90 5.15 -0.27
CA ASN A 482 -28.78 3.98 0.58
C ASN A 482 -28.50 2.74 -0.27
N GLY A 483 -27.51 1.97 0.15
CA GLY A 483 -26.97 0.87 -0.61
C GLY A 483 -25.65 0.40 0.00
N ARG A 484 -25.23 -0.80 -0.41
CA ARG A 484 -23.93 -1.35 -0.04
C ARG A 484 -22.99 -1.29 -1.25
N TYR A 485 -21.94 -0.49 -1.13
CA TYR A 485 -20.97 -0.23 -2.19
C TYR A 485 -19.68 -0.99 -1.88
N GLN A 486 -19.47 -2.14 -2.54
CA GLN A 486 -18.33 -3.02 -2.27
C GLN A 486 -17.07 -2.63 -3.05
N GLU A 487 -16.38 -1.57 -2.61
CA GLU A 487 -15.31 -0.98 -3.40
C GLU A 487 -14.21 -0.34 -2.55
N GLN A 488 -13.00 -0.30 -3.12
CA GLN A 488 -11.90 0.52 -2.64
C GLN A 488 -11.94 1.87 -3.37
N LEU A 489 -11.57 2.94 -2.67
CA LEU A 489 -11.66 4.31 -3.14
C LEU A 489 -10.30 5.00 -3.28
N TYR A 490 -10.21 5.91 -4.22
CA TYR A 490 -9.05 6.74 -4.50
C TYR A 490 -9.48 8.14 -4.95
N LEU A 491 -8.95 9.15 -4.26
CA LEU A 491 -9.08 10.56 -4.61
C LEU A 491 -7.69 11.20 -4.64
N ARG A 492 -7.35 11.87 -5.74
CA ARG A 492 -6.13 12.65 -5.83
C ARG A 492 -6.27 13.94 -6.63
N GLY A 493 -5.61 14.99 -6.15
CA GLY A 493 -5.36 16.22 -6.91
C GLY A 493 -6.60 17.11 -7.01
N ARG A 494 -7.51 17.00 -6.03
CA ARG A 494 -8.82 17.66 -6.00
C ARG A 494 -9.09 18.26 -4.64
N ASP A 495 -9.64 19.45 -4.66
CA ASP A 495 -10.10 20.14 -3.47
C ASP A 495 -11.63 20.27 -3.49
N ASN A 496 -12.25 20.55 -2.34
CA ASN A 496 -13.68 20.83 -2.21
C ASN A 496 -14.61 19.69 -2.70
N VAL A 497 -14.23 18.44 -2.48
CA VAL A 497 -15.07 17.27 -2.77
C VAL A 497 -15.92 16.92 -1.56
N THR A 498 -17.22 16.75 -1.75
CA THR A 498 -18.15 16.28 -0.71
C THR A 498 -18.76 14.95 -1.11
N LEU A 499 -18.61 13.93 -0.26
CA LEU A 499 -19.36 12.68 -0.33
C LEU A 499 -20.46 12.74 0.73
N ARG A 500 -21.72 12.79 0.31
CA ARG A 500 -22.88 12.94 1.19
C ARG A 500 -23.80 11.74 1.04
N GLY A 501 -23.94 10.94 2.10
CA GLY A 501 -24.87 9.83 2.11
C GLY A 501 -26.31 10.27 2.41
N GLN A 502 -27.27 9.53 1.87
CA GLN A 502 -28.70 9.68 2.18
C GLN A 502 -28.99 9.38 3.66
N SER A 503 -28.28 8.40 4.23
CA SER A 503 -28.32 8.11 5.66
C SER A 503 -27.02 7.46 6.10
N ARG A 504 -26.66 7.72 7.35
CA ARG A 504 -25.43 7.19 7.97
C ARG A 504 -25.35 5.67 7.94
N ASP A 505 -26.43 4.99 8.30
CA ASP A 505 -26.45 3.52 8.43
C ASP A 505 -26.92 2.82 7.15
N GLY A 506 -27.61 3.53 6.26
CA GLY A 506 -28.07 2.99 4.98
C GLY A 506 -27.06 3.10 3.85
N VAL A 507 -26.12 4.05 3.91
CA VAL A 507 -25.00 4.14 2.95
C VAL A 507 -23.77 3.47 3.54
N VAL A 508 -23.40 2.31 3.01
CA VAL A 508 -22.27 1.52 3.51
C VAL A 508 -21.28 1.25 2.39
N ILE A 509 -20.12 1.91 2.45
CA ILE A 509 -18.97 1.64 1.58
C ILE A 509 -18.10 0.59 2.30
N ASP A 510 -17.86 -0.55 1.66
CA ASP A 510 -17.31 -1.73 2.33
C ASP A 510 -16.31 -2.48 1.45
N ALA A 511 -15.23 -2.99 2.02
CA ALA A 511 -14.34 -3.90 1.31
C ALA A 511 -13.50 -4.72 2.29
N LEU A 512 -12.88 -5.79 1.76
CA LEU A 512 -11.83 -6.55 2.41
C LEU A 512 -10.49 -6.06 1.86
N ASN A 513 -9.77 -5.26 2.63
CA ASN A 513 -8.42 -4.83 2.29
C ASN A 513 -7.56 -4.72 3.56
N GLY A 514 -6.56 -5.56 3.70
CA GLY A 514 -5.66 -5.55 4.85
C GLY A 514 -4.20 -5.65 4.44
N ASP A 515 -3.31 -5.53 5.41
CA ASP A 515 -1.86 -5.56 5.19
C ASP A 515 -1.41 -6.85 4.49
N GLY A 516 -2.07 -7.99 4.75
CA GLY A 516 -1.78 -9.24 4.06
C GLY A 516 -2.14 -9.25 2.56
N LEU A 517 -3.12 -8.44 2.13
CA LEU A 517 -3.53 -8.33 0.72
C LEU A 517 -2.81 -7.19 -0.01
N ASN A 518 -2.79 -6.01 0.58
CA ASN A 518 -2.10 -4.83 0.07
C ASN A 518 -1.23 -4.22 1.18
N PRO A 519 0.02 -4.68 1.34
CA PRO A 519 0.88 -4.26 2.43
C PRO A 519 1.15 -2.74 2.48
N GLY A 520 1.27 -2.22 3.70
CA GLY A 520 1.60 -0.83 3.99
C GLY A 520 0.45 0.16 3.74
N SER A 521 0.58 1.38 4.29
CA SER A 521 -0.43 2.45 4.11
C SER A 521 -0.69 2.79 2.63
N GLY A 522 0.32 2.62 1.79
CA GLY A 522 0.26 2.82 0.35
C GLY A 522 0.36 4.27 -0.12
N THR A 523 0.45 4.43 -1.44
CA THR A 523 0.48 5.73 -2.15
C THR A 523 0.06 5.54 -3.61
N ALA A 524 -0.33 6.61 -4.29
CA ALA A 524 -0.53 6.56 -5.73
C ALA A 524 0.78 6.36 -6.50
N GLN A 525 0.67 5.69 -7.63
CA GLN A 525 1.76 5.22 -8.46
C GLN A 525 1.71 5.86 -9.84
N ASP A 526 2.85 6.33 -10.33
CA ASP A 526 3.02 6.73 -11.72
C ASP A 526 3.07 5.51 -12.67
N ALA A 527 3.12 5.76 -13.98
CA ALA A 527 3.10 4.70 -15.01
C ALA A 527 4.27 3.74 -15.00
N GLN A 528 5.40 4.15 -14.44
CA GLN A 528 6.64 3.38 -14.37
C GLN A 528 6.91 2.88 -12.94
N SER A 529 5.95 3.00 -12.02
CA SER A 529 6.11 2.48 -10.67
C SER A 529 6.10 0.95 -10.67
N PRO A 530 7.15 0.29 -10.14
CA PRO A 530 7.22 -1.17 -10.10
C PRO A 530 6.21 -1.73 -9.09
N GLY A 531 5.59 -2.86 -9.43
CA GLY A 531 4.73 -3.59 -8.51
C GLY A 531 3.43 -2.86 -8.14
N ILE A 532 2.85 -3.25 -7.01
CA ILE A 532 1.61 -2.69 -6.45
C ILE A 532 1.91 -2.16 -5.05
N ASN A 533 1.68 -0.86 -4.86
CA ASN A 533 1.96 -0.12 -3.63
C ASN A 533 0.78 0.78 -3.19
N GLY A 534 -0.44 0.53 -3.67
CA GLY A 534 -1.62 1.34 -3.33
C GLY A 534 -2.18 1.14 -1.92
N GLY A 535 -1.66 0.16 -1.17
CA GLY A 535 -1.90 -0.04 0.27
C GLY A 535 -3.30 -0.50 0.67
N ARG A 536 -3.43 -0.71 1.98
CA ARG A 536 -4.55 -1.42 2.65
C ARG A 536 -5.79 -0.57 3.00
N ALA A 537 -5.76 0.75 2.81
CA ALA A 537 -6.94 1.56 3.11
C ALA A 537 -8.12 1.25 2.20
N ILE A 538 -9.37 1.36 2.68
CA ILE A 538 -10.52 1.38 1.78
C ILE A 538 -10.45 2.67 0.97
N PHE A 539 -10.40 3.83 1.62
CA PHE A 539 -10.26 5.12 0.95
C PHE A 539 -8.88 5.74 1.12
N LEU A 540 -8.09 5.77 0.04
CA LEU A 540 -6.84 6.54 -0.03
C LEU A 540 -7.12 7.92 -0.63
N VAL A 541 -6.76 8.98 0.10
CA VAL A 541 -6.88 10.36 -0.34
C VAL A 541 -5.50 11.00 -0.33
N GLU A 542 -5.08 11.57 -1.45
CA GLU A 542 -3.78 12.24 -1.57
C GLU A 542 -3.91 13.59 -2.29
N ASP A 543 -3.02 14.53 -1.98
CA ASP A 543 -3.00 15.83 -2.67
C ASP A 543 -4.39 16.50 -2.78
N ALA A 544 -5.09 16.60 -1.64
CA ALA A 544 -6.45 17.13 -1.56
C ALA A 544 -6.60 18.12 -0.39
N ASP A 545 -7.47 19.11 -0.56
CA ASP A 545 -7.94 20.02 0.50
C ASP A 545 -9.49 20.06 0.57
N MET A 546 -10.03 20.24 1.77
CA MET A 546 -11.48 20.31 2.01
C MET A 546 -12.27 19.11 1.44
N LEU A 547 -11.80 17.89 1.69
CA LEU A 547 -12.64 16.70 1.54
C LEU A 547 -13.67 16.66 2.66
N THR A 548 -14.94 16.50 2.31
CA THR A 548 -16.04 16.33 3.29
C THR A 548 -16.69 14.96 3.12
N LEU A 549 -16.75 14.19 4.21
CA LEU A 549 -17.52 12.95 4.35
C LEU A 549 -18.70 13.23 5.29
N ASP A 550 -19.93 13.15 4.77
CA ASP A 550 -21.12 13.52 5.53
C ASP A 550 -22.16 12.39 5.48
N THR A 551 -22.61 11.94 6.66
CA THR A 551 -23.78 11.06 6.79
C THR A 551 -23.66 9.75 5.99
N LEU A 552 -22.54 9.05 6.17
CA LEU A 552 -22.24 7.76 5.52
C LEU A 552 -21.44 6.83 6.45
N THR A 553 -21.35 5.55 6.08
CA THR A 553 -20.50 4.57 6.75
C THR A 553 -19.40 4.06 5.81
N ILE A 554 -18.16 4.00 6.30
CA ILE A 554 -17.07 3.25 5.65
C ILE A 554 -16.64 2.09 6.56
N ARG A 555 -16.61 0.88 6.03
CA ARG A 555 -16.22 -0.33 6.75
C ARG A 555 -15.10 -1.05 6.04
N ASN A 556 -14.09 -1.48 6.80
CA ASN A 556 -13.12 -2.46 6.36
C ASN A 556 -13.45 -3.77 7.09
N SER A 557 -13.91 -4.77 6.35
CA SER A 557 -14.40 -6.02 6.91
C SER A 557 -13.28 -7.05 7.18
N THR A 558 -12.02 -6.66 7.00
CA THR A 558 -10.86 -7.55 7.18
C THR A 558 -10.68 -7.91 8.64
N LEU A 559 -10.66 -9.21 8.95
CA LEU A 559 -10.38 -9.69 10.29
C LEU A 559 -8.87 -9.70 10.56
N ARG A 560 -8.48 -9.30 11.77
CA ARG A 560 -7.07 -9.27 12.18
C ARG A 560 -6.43 -10.66 12.21
N ASN A 561 -7.22 -11.69 12.54
CA ASN A 561 -6.77 -13.09 12.59
C ASN A 561 -6.80 -13.82 11.24
N ALA A 562 -7.31 -13.19 10.18
CA ALA A 562 -7.38 -13.82 8.87
C ALA A 562 -5.98 -14.05 8.28
N PRO A 563 -5.79 -15.07 7.41
CA PRO A 563 -4.50 -15.33 6.77
C PRO A 563 -3.90 -14.13 6.02
N ASN A 564 -4.75 -13.30 5.40
CA ASN A 564 -4.38 -12.05 4.73
C ASN A 564 -4.82 -10.81 5.54
N GLY A 565 -5.03 -10.97 6.84
CA GLY A 565 -5.51 -9.96 7.77
C GLY A 565 -4.41 -9.00 8.23
N GLY A 566 -4.52 -8.57 9.49
CA GLY A 566 -3.63 -7.59 10.11
C GLY A 566 -4.25 -6.19 10.15
N GLN A 567 -3.42 -5.18 9.93
CA GLN A 567 -3.84 -3.77 9.84
C GLN A 567 -4.82 -3.59 8.68
N ALA A 568 -5.84 -2.73 8.85
CA ALA A 568 -6.89 -2.53 7.86
C ALA A 568 -7.61 -1.18 8.02
N GLU A 569 -7.14 -0.13 7.34
CA GLU A 569 -7.73 1.22 7.40
C GLU A 569 -9.06 1.28 6.64
N THR A 570 -10.01 2.02 7.19
CA THR A 570 -11.16 2.53 6.43
C THR A 570 -10.75 3.74 5.60
N LEU A 571 -9.98 4.65 6.18
CA LEU A 571 -9.58 5.91 5.58
C LEU A 571 -8.09 6.18 5.84
N PHE A 572 -7.37 6.47 4.78
CA PHE A 572 -6.06 7.12 4.84
C PHE A 572 -6.13 8.49 4.13
N PHE A 573 -6.23 9.55 4.92
CA PHE A 573 -6.11 10.91 4.43
C PHE A 573 -4.65 11.35 4.45
N ASN A 574 -3.96 11.20 3.32
CA ASN A 574 -2.55 11.49 3.11
C ASN A 574 -2.33 12.84 2.40
N SER A 575 -2.79 13.93 3.01
CA SER A 575 -2.67 15.28 2.46
C SER A 575 -2.26 16.30 3.54
N GLU A 576 -1.70 17.42 3.12
CA GLU A 576 -1.46 18.58 4.00
C GLU A 576 -2.70 19.48 4.14
N GLY A 577 -3.74 19.23 3.34
CA GLY A 577 -5.00 19.94 3.37
C GLY A 577 -5.91 19.51 4.51
N ARG A 578 -7.21 19.79 4.33
CA ARG A 578 -8.25 19.61 5.35
C ARG A 578 -9.21 18.48 5.02
N LEU A 579 -9.54 17.68 6.04
CA LEU A 579 -10.60 16.67 6.03
C LEU A 579 -11.71 17.06 7.02
N VAL A 580 -12.96 16.99 6.57
CA VAL A 580 -14.15 17.03 7.43
C VAL A 580 -14.84 15.67 7.36
N ALA A 581 -15.10 15.05 8.50
CA ALA A 581 -15.95 13.88 8.60
C ALA A 581 -17.05 14.15 9.63
N LYS A 582 -18.32 14.18 9.21
CA LYS A 582 -19.43 14.51 10.11
C LYS A 582 -20.60 13.56 9.96
N ASN A 583 -21.23 13.25 11.10
CA ASN A 583 -22.36 12.32 11.17
C ASN A 583 -22.07 10.96 10.52
N ALA A 584 -20.80 10.54 10.48
CA ALA A 584 -20.33 9.37 9.74
C ALA A 584 -19.87 8.24 10.69
N SER A 585 -19.85 7.01 10.19
CA SER A 585 -19.28 5.86 10.91
C SER A 585 -18.08 5.26 10.18
N PHE A 586 -17.09 4.81 10.95
CA PHE A 586 -15.91 4.10 10.47
C PHE A 586 -15.72 2.82 11.28
N PHE A 587 -15.68 1.67 10.62
CA PHE A 587 -15.56 0.37 11.27
C PHE A 587 -14.39 -0.43 10.73
N SER A 588 -13.46 -0.82 11.60
CA SER A 588 -12.46 -1.86 11.34
C SER A 588 -12.04 -2.49 12.67
N GLU A 589 -10.95 -3.24 12.66
CA GLU A 589 -10.22 -3.68 13.84
C GLU A 589 -8.98 -2.81 14.05
N GLN A 590 -7.83 -3.22 13.51
CA GLN A 590 -6.57 -2.51 13.68
C GLN A 590 -6.41 -1.39 12.63
N ASP A 591 -5.86 -0.25 13.04
CA ASP A 591 -5.53 0.90 12.18
C ASP A 591 -6.75 1.52 11.46
N THR A 592 -7.94 1.63 12.10
CA THR A 592 -9.18 2.08 11.42
C THR A 592 -9.07 3.42 10.67
N ILE A 593 -8.44 4.44 11.26
CA ILE A 593 -8.27 5.79 10.69
C ILE A 593 -6.79 6.18 10.69
N GLN A 594 -6.29 6.53 9.51
CA GLN A 594 -4.99 7.15 9.34
C GLN A 594 -5.15 8.57 8.79
N VAL A 595 -4.65 9.58 9.50
CA VAL A 595 -4.77 10.99 9.08
C VAL A 595 -3.43 11.72 9.07
N ARG A 596 -3.27 12.56 8.05
CA ARG A 596 -2.18 13.53 7.89
C ARG A 596 -2.76 14.93 7.71
N GLY A 597 -1.98 15.97 8.03
CA GLY A 597 -2.42 17.35 7.85
C GLY A 597 -3.48 17.75 8.88
N TYR A 598 -4.61 18.27 8.40
CA TYR A 598 -5.66 18.83 9.25
C TYR A 598 -6.96 18.03 9.10
N ALA A 599 -7.57 17.64 10.22
CA ALA A 599 -8.81 16.88 10.18
C ALA A 599 -9.78 17.30 11.28
N TRP A 600 -11.07 17.29 10.97
CA TRP A 600 -12.15 17.52 11.92
C TRP A 600 -13.21 16.43 11.79
N PHE A 601 -13.44 15.73 12.90
CA PHE A 601 -14.44 14.69 13.06
C PHE A 601 -15.52 15.19 14.01
N PHE A 602 -16.77 15.22 13.57
CA PHE A 602 -17.89 15.75 14.35
C PHE A 602 -19.08 14.77 14.38
N ARG A 603 -19.50 14.36 15.58
CA ARG A 603 -20.58 13.37 15.77
C ARG A 603 -20.36 12.08 14.98
N THR A 604 -19.11 11.63 14.92
CA THR A 604 -18.74 10.38 14.25
C THR A 604 -18.79 9.19 15.20
N LEU A 605 -18.87 7.97 14.66
CA LEU A 605 -18.48 6.74 15.37
C LEU A 605 -17.23 6.21 14.70
N ILE A 606 -16.18 5.95 15.47
CA ILE A 606 -14.98 5.30 14.99
C ILE A 606 -14.77 4.07 15.85
N ALA A 607 -14.80 2.89 15.24
CA ALA A 607 -14.71 1.62 15.92
C ALA A 607 -13.48 0.82 15.48
N GLY A 608 -12.70 0.34 16.44
CA GLY A 608 -11.46 -0.42 16.21
C GLY A 608 -10.87 -1.01 17.49
N ASN A 609 -9.69 -1.64 17.43
CA ASN A 609 -9.04 -2.27 18.59
C ASN A 609 -7.60 -1.77 18.84
N VAL A 610 -6.68 -1.98 17.91
CA VAL A 610 -5.26 -1.66 18.05
C VAL A 610 -4.94 -0.45 17.17
N ASP A 611 -4.35 0.58 17.78
CA ASP A 611 -3.89 1.81 17.14
C ASP A 611 -4.92 2.42 16.16
N PHE A 612 -6.21 2.31 16.49
CA PHE A 612 -7.24 2.46 15.47
C PHE A 612 -7.48 3.92 15.03
N ILE A 613 -6.88 4.90 15.71
CA ILE A 613 -6.71 6.27 15.24
C ILE A 613 -5.23 6.63 15.29
N TRP A 614 -4.62 6.85 14.14
CA TRP A 614 -3.18 7.10 14.06
C TRP A 614 -2.82 8.02 12.89
N GLY A 615 -1.54 8.38 12.78
CA GLY A 615 -1.00 9.03 11.59
C GLY A 615 -0.20 10.30 11.85
N ASN A 616 0.21 10.92 10.74
CA ASN A 616 1.13 12.05 10.67
C ASN A 616 0.38 13.39 10.63
N ASN A 617 -0.45 13.65 11.62
CA ASN A 617 -1.25 14.87 11.68
C ASN A 617 -0.42 16.11 12.06
N ARG A 618 -0.97 17.28 11.72
CA ARG A 618 -0.63 18.57 12.33
C ARG A 618 -1.65 18.92 13.40
N ALA A 619 -2.93 18.78 13.09
CA ALA A 619 -4.03 19.00 14.02
C ALA A 619 -5.23 18.14 13.61
N ALA A 620 -5.70 17.26 14.50
CA ALA A 620 -6.88 16.44 14.27
C ALA A 620 -7.83 16.54 15.47
N LEU A 621 -9.02 17.09 15.24
CA LEU A 621 -10.01 17.36 16.28
C LEU A 621 -11.21 16.41 16.15
N PHE A 622 -11.60 15.80 17.27
CA PHE A 622 -12.75 14.89 17.39
C PHE A 622 -13.72 15.46 18.41
N GLU A 623 -14.92 15.82 17.98
CA GLU A 623 -15.91 16.53 18.78
C GLU A 623 -17.24 15.79 18.79
N ASP A 624 -17.81 15.61 20.00
CA ASP A 624 -19.09 14.93 20.21
C ASP A 624 -19.15 13.54 19.55
N SER A 625 -17.99 12.91 19.38
CA SER A 625 -17.84 11.64 18.69
C SER A 625 -17.86 10.47 19.66
N GLU A 626 -18.17 9.30 19.14
CA GLU A 626 -18.00 8.02 19.81
C GLU A 626 -16.75 7.31 19.28
N ILE A 627 -15.86 6.94 20.18
CA ILE A 627 -14.61 6.21 19.94
C ILE A 627 -14.80 4.84 20.59
N ARG A 628 -15.16 3.83 19.79
CA ARG A 628 -15.62 2.53 20.29
C ARG A 628 -14.53 1.47 20.16
N THR A 629 -14.00 1.00 21.26
CA THR A 629 -13.12 -0.18 21.23
C THR A 629 -13.96 -1.42 20.96
N VAL A 630 -13.59 -2.22 19.97
CA VAL A 630 -14.25 -3.49 19.66
C VAL A 630 -13.40 -4.67 20.07
N GLY A 631 -14.04 -5.80 20.35
CA GLY A 631 -13.34 -7.06 20.63
C GLY A 631 -12.34 -7.44 19.53
N ASP A 632 -11.21 -7.97 19.97
CA ASP A 632 -10.08 -8.34 19.11
C ASP A 632 -10.24 -9.77 18.59
N SER A 633 -10.35 -9.93 17.27
CA SER A 633 -10.52 -11.23 16.61
C SER A 633 -9.29 -12.15 16.71
N ALA A 634 -8.11 -11.58 16.95
CA ALA A 634 -6.86 -12.31 17.09
C ALA A 634 -6.50 -12.60 18.56
N ASN A 635 -7.05 -11.85 19.51
CA ASN A 635 -6.86 -12.11 20.95
C ASN A 635 -7.99 -11.50 21.79
N SER A 636 -8.96 -12.32 22.20
CA SER A 636 -10.12 -11.88 23.00
C SER A 636 -9.78 -11.34 24.40
N ARG A 637 -8.53 -11.45 24.86
CA ARG A 637 -8.08 -10.90 26.14
C ARG A 637 -7.43 -9.51 26.01
N ASN A 638 -7.26 -9.01 24.79
CA ASN A 638 -6.57 -7.76 24.52
C ASN A 638 -7.57 -6.63 24.31
N GLY A 639 -7.36 -5.48 24.96
CA GLY A 639 -8.14 -4.27 24.75
C GLY A 639 -7.48 -3.24 23.82
N GLY A 640 -6.23 -3.47 23.41
CA GLY A 640 -5.53 -2.65 22.43
C GLY A 640 -5.26 -1.21 22.86
N TYR A 641 -5.20 -0.32 21.88
CA TYR A 641 -4.80 1.08 22.03
C TYR A 641 -5.71 1.93 21.15
N LEU A 642 -6.28 3.00 21.68
CA LEU A 642 -7.07 3.93 20.86
C LEU A 642 -6.17 4.63 19.83
N LEU A 643 -5.02 5.12 20.28
CA LEU A 643 -4.17 6.00 19.48
C LEU A 643 -2.70 5.58 19.38
N GLN A 644 -2.11 5.90 18.24
CA GLN A 644 -0.67 5.99 18.04
C GLN A 644 -0.34 7.27 17.23
N ALA A 645 -0.05 8.36 17.93
CA ALA A 645 0.23 9.64 17.28
C ALA A 645 1.60 9.62 16.60
N ARG A 646 1.69 10.22 15.41
CA ARG A 646 2.95 10.50 14.71
C ARG A 646 3.02 11.96 14.28
N THR A 647 2.57 12.84 15.18
CA THR A 647 2.49 14.29 14.96
C THR A 647 3.79 14.79 14.35
N MET A 648 3.72 15.60 13.29
CA MET A 648 4.86 15.85 12.40
C MET A 648 5.87 16.88 12.93
N SER A 649 5.48 17.70 13.92
CA SER A 649 6.34 18.72 14.51
C SER A 649 6.08 18.87 16.01
N ALA A 650 7.12 19.25 16.76
CA ALA A 650 7.02 19.60 18.18
C ALA A 650 6.04 20.76 18.47
N GLY A 651 5.76 21.60 17.47
CA GLY A 651 4.83 22.74 17.59
C GLY A 651 3.41 22.44 17.11
N ASP A 652 3.18 21.28 16.49
CA ASP A 652 1.88 20.90 15.96
C ASP A 652 0.94 20.48 17.10
N ARG A 653 -0.37 20.72 16.95
CA ARG A 653 -1.37 20.46 18.00
C ARG A 653 -1.60 18.97 18.26
N GLY A 654 -1.42 18.12 17.24
CA GLY A 654 -1.66 16.70 17.32
C GLY A 654 -3.14 16.34 17.40
N PHE A 655 -3.47 15.27 18.13
CA PHE A 655 -4.84 14.78 18.30
C PHE A 655 -5.52 15.42 19.51
N LEU A 656 -6.76 15.88 19.34
CA LEU A 656 -7.59 16.42 20.43
C LEU A 656 -9.00 15.85 20.35
N PHE A 657 -9.49 15.34 21.49
CA PHE A 657 -10.84 14.85 21.67
C PHE A 657 -11.58 15.75 22.65
N VAL A 658 -12.76 16.23 22.30
CA VAL A 658 -13.58 17.12 23.13
C VAL A 658 -14.99 16.57 23.21
N ASN A 659 -15.56 16.51 24.42
CA ASN A 659 -16.93 16.05 24.68
C ASN A 659 -17.26 14.67 24.05
N SER A 660 -16.24 13.85 23.83
CA SER A 660 -16.37 12.57 23.13
C SER A 660 -16.57 11.42 24.13
N ARG A 661 -17.09 10.31 23.63
CA ARG A 661 -17.38 9.10 24.42
C ARG A 661 -16.48 7.96 23.98
N LEU A 662 -15.68 7.43 24.89
CA LEU A 662 -14.87 6.24 24.72
C LEU A 662 -15.68 5.06 25.23
N THR A 663 -16.23 4.27 24.31
CA THR A 663 -17.14 3.15 24.59
C THR A 663 -16.49 1.83 24.18
N HIS A 664 -17.11 0.70 24.52
CA HIS A 664 -16.71 -0.60 23.98
C HIS A 664 -17.91 -1.38 23.46
N GLY A 665 -17.63 -2.42 22.68
CA GLY A 665 -18.64 -3.38 22.25
C GLY A 665 -18.05 -4.63 21.60
N PRO A 666 -18.92 -5.56 21.16
CA PRO A 666 -18.47 -6.79 20.54
C PRO A 666 -17.69 -6.53 19.26
N GLY A 667 -16.61 -7.30 19.08
CA GLY A 667 -15.85 -7.40 17.85
C GLY A 667 -16.56 -8.23 16.77
N PRO A 668 -15.94 -8.35 15.58
CA PRO A 668 -16.53 -9.09 14.45
C PRO A 668 -16.81 -10.57 14.77
N THR A 669 -16.04 -11.15 15.69
CA THR A 669 -16.16 -12.54 16.17
C THR A 669 -17.05 -12.68 17.41
N GLY A 670 -17.71 -11.61 17.85
CA GLY A 670 -18.68 -11.61 18.95
C GLY A 670 -18.10 -11.51 20.36
N ASN A 671 -16.78 -11.52 20.53
CA ASN A 671 -16.15 -11.26 21.82
C ASN A 671 -16.19 -9.75 22.16
N ASP A 672 -16.34 -9.43 23.45
CA ASP A 672 -16.27 -8.05 23.94
C ASP A 672 -14.85 -7.71 24.46
N VAL A 673 -14.66 -6.45 24.86
CA VAL A 673 -13.41 -5.92 25.40
C VAL A 673 -13.38 -6.09 26.93
N PRO A 674 -12.33 -6.72 27.50
CA PRO A 674 -12.22 -6.84 28.95
C PRO A 674 -12.08 -5.48 29.66
N ALA A 675 -12.58 -5.40 30.90
CA ALA A 675 -12.42 -4.22 31.74
C ALA A 675 -10.93 -3.90 31.97
N GLY A 676 -10.56 -2.63 31.89
CA GLY A 676 -9.20 -2.14 32.10
C GLY A 676 -8.14 -2.62 31.10
N ALA A 677 -8.52 -3.24 29.99
CA ALA A 677 -7.60 -3.83 29.02
C ALA A 677 -7.16 -2.87 27.91
N THR A 678 -7.86 -1.75 27.72
CA THR A 678 -7.61 -0.78 26.66
C THR A 678 -6.82 0.42 27.15
N TRP A 679 -5.82 0.85 26.40
CA TRP A 679 -5.04 2.04 26.71
C TRP A 679 -5.42 3.20 25.79
N LEU A 680 -5.37 4.42 26.32
CA LEU A 680 -5.66 5.65 25.57
C LEU A 680 -4.70 5.83 24.39
N ALA A 681 -3.42 5.54 24.58
CA ALA A 681 -2.44 5.54 23.50
C ALA A 681 -1.18 4.75 23.84
N ARG A 682 -0.36 4.50 22.81
CA ARG A 682 1.03 4.09 22.93
C ARG A 682 1.92 4.90 21.97
N SER A 683 3.22 4.95 22.26
CA SER A 683 4.18 5.63 21.39
C SER A 683 4.67 4.73 20.25
N PRO A 684 4.88 5.26 19.03
CA PRO A 684 5.57 4.54 17.97
C PRO A 684 7.07 4.33 18.26
N GLY A 685 7.64 5.06 19.24
CA GLY A 685 9.05 4.97 19.62
C GLY A 685 10.02 5.60 18.62
N TYR A 686 9.55 6.51 17.75
CA TYR A 686 10.39 7.21 16.78
C TYR A 686 10.76 8.61 17.28
N ALA A 687 12.06 8.93 17.27
CA ALA A 687 12.58 10.22 17.74
C ALA A 687 12.06 11.43 16.94
N GLY A 688 11.70 11.23 15.66
CA GLY A 688 11.21 12.28 14.75
C GLY A 688 9.69 12.45 14.71
N THR A 689 8.95 11.84 15.64
CA THR A 689 7.49 11.98 15.73
C THR A 689 7.08 12.33 17.15
N TRP A 690 6.02 13.12 17.31
CA TRP A 690 5.54 13.57 18.62
C TRP A 690 4.19 12.96 19.00
N ASP A 691 4.11 12.51 20.25
CA ASP A 691 2.99 11.82 20.90
C ASP A 691 1.93 12.81 21.43
N HIS A 692 1.57 13.81 20.62
CA HIS A 692 0.64 14.87 21.02
C HIS A 692 -0.81 14.37 20.97
N ILE A 693 -1.37 14.10 22.14
CA ILE A 693 -2.76 13.64 22.31
C ILE A 693 -3.37 14.34 23.53
N ALA A 694 -4.60 14.81 23.41
CA ALA A 694 -5.36 15.37 24.52
C ALA A 694 -6.82 14.91 24.53
N PHE A 695 -7.36 14.62 25.72
CA PHE A 695 -8.79 14.38 25.95
C PHE A 695 -9.34 15.47 26.88
N ILE A 696 -10.41 16.15 26.47
CA ILE A 696 -11.05 17.22 27.25
C ILE A 696 -12.53 16.87 27.41
N ASP A 697 -13.01 16.80 28.65
CA ASP A 697 -14.40 16.52 29.02
C ASP A 697 -14.96 15.25 28.37
N CYS A 698 -14.09 14.25 28.20
CA CYS A 698 -14.43 12.97 27.59
C CYS A 698 -14.99 11.99 28.62
N ARG A 699 -15.95 11.18 28.18
CA ARG A 699 -16.55 10.10 28.98
C ARG A 699 -15.91 8.77 28.61
N MET A 700 -15.53 7.96 29.59
CA MET A 700 -14.77 6.72 29.37
C MET A 700 -15.46 5.53 30.03
N GLY A 701 -15.61 4.45 29.27
CA GLY A 701 -16.09 3.16 29.78
C GLY A 701 -15.05 2.42 30.60
N ALA A 702 -15.51 1.40 31.34
CA ALA A 702 -14.67 0.61 32.25
C ALA A 702 -13.58 -0.25 31.56
N HIS A 703 -13.62 -0.37 30.22
CA HIS A 703 -12.57 -1.00 29.42
C HIS A 703 -11.25 -0.21 29.41
N ILE A 704 -11.28 1.11 29.67
CA ILE A 704 -10.07 1.92 29.74
C ILE A 704 -9.27 1.58 31.00
N ALA A 705 -7.99 1.29 30.81
CA ALA A 705 -7.03 0.98 31.87
C ALA A 705 -6.92 2.15 32.86
N PRO A 706 -6.91 1.90 34.19
CA PRO A 706 -6.71 2.96 35.19
C PRO A 706 -5.44 3.79 34.97
N GLY A 707 -4.38 3.16 34.46
CA GLY A 707 -3.12 3.83 34.10
C GLY A 707 -3.23 4.82 32.93
N GLY A 708 -4.29 4.72 32.12
CA GLY A 708 -4.56 5.55 30.96
C GLY A 708 -3.63 5.27 29.78
N TRP A 709 -2.32 5.53 29.94
CA TRP A 709 -1.37 5.57 28.83
C TRP A 709 -0.35 4.42 28.89
N ALA A 710 -0.07 3.81 27.74
CA ALA A 710 0.82 2.66 27.63
C ALA A 710 2.25 3.10 27.28
N GLY A 711 3.11 3.16 28.30
CA GLY A 711 4.54 3.38 28.15
C GLY A 711 5.36 2.18 28.65
N PRO A 712 6.58 2.42 29.18
CA PRO A 712 7.44 1.35 29.69
C PRO A 712 6.81 0.45 30.76
N ASN A 713 5.83 0.96 31.52
CA ASN A 713 5.05 0.21 32.51
C ASN A 713 4.37 -1.05 31.93
N VAL A 714 4.07 -1.04 30.63
CA VAL A 714 3.46 -2.18 29.91
C VAL A 714 4.27 -2.57 28.69
N LYS A 715 5.61 -2.45 28.79
CA LYS A 715 6.56 -2.84 27.74
C LYS A 715 6.34 -2.11 26.41
N GLN A 716 5.84 -0.88 26.44
CA GLN A 716 5.76 0.00 25.28
C GLN A 716 6.91 1.03 25.29
N PRO A 717 7.24 1.63 24.13
CA PRO A 717 8.26 2.68 24.05
C PRO A 717 7.96 3.87 24.98
N VAL A 718 9.01 4.60 25.35
CA VAL A 718 8.90 5.90 26.02
C VAL A 718 8.24 6.89 25.04
N PRO A 719 7.21 7.66 25.46
CA PRO A 719 6.61 8.69 24.60
C PRO A 719 7.58 9.82 24.27
N ASN A 720 7.27 10.57 23.22
CA ASN A 720 7.98 11.79 22.83
C ASN A 720 7.03 13.01 22.86
N PRO A 721 7.19 13.95 23.80
CA PRO A 721 8.23 14.00 24.83
C PRO A 721 8.01 12.93 25.91
N ALA A 722 9.11 12.55 26.59
CA ALA A 722 9.06 11.58 27.69
C ALA A 722 8.27 12.10 28.89
N VAL A 723 8.20 13.42 29.05
CA VAL A 723 7.40 14.11 30.08
C VAL A 723 6.44 15.06 29.37
N ALA A 724 5.14 14.86 29.58
CA ALA A 724 4.11 15.72 29.02
C ALA A 724 4.16 17.14 29.62
N THR A 725 3.89 18.13 28.79
CA THR A 725 3.79 19.56 29.17
C THR A 725 2.36 20.05 28.95
N ALA A 726 2.08 21.34 29.16
CA ALA A 726 0.80 21.93 28.78
C ALA A 726 0.51 21.80 27.26
N THR A 727 1.55 21.83 26.43
CA THR A 727 1.43 21.91 24.96
C THR A 727 1.94 20.69 24.20
N ALA A 728 2.60 19.74 24.87
CA ALA A 728 3.15 18.54 24.25
C ALA A 728 2.90 17.25 25.06
N GLY A 729 2.88 16.12 24.36
CA GLY A 729 2.68 14.78 24.93
C GLY A 729 1.22 14.40 25.19
N TRP A 730 1.03 13.43 26.08
CA TRP A 730 -0.27 12.87 26.44
C TRP A 730 -0.92 13.64 27.59
N ARG A 731 -2.16 14.11 27.38
CA ARG A 731 -2.84 15.04 28.28
C ARG A 731 -4.31 14.69 28.46
N GLU A 732 -4.89 15.01 29.61
CA GLU A 732 -6.34 14.91 29.82
C GLU A 732 -6.90 15.98 30.78
N PHE A 733 -8.16 16.34 30.60
CA PHE A 733 -8.93 17.23 31.48
C PHE A 733 -10.37 16.74 31.60
N GLY A 734 -10.96 16.82 32.79
CA GLY A 734 -12.40 16.60 32.96
C GLY A 734 -12.89 15.21 32.57
N SER A 735 -12.01 14.19 32.58
CA SER A 735 -12.38 12.82 32.26
C SER A 735 -13.48 12.31 33.20
N MET A 736 -14.55 11.76 32.62
CA MET A 736 -15.73 11.25 33.32
C MET A 736 -15.98 9.78 33.01
N ASP A 737 -16.73 9.08 33.83
CA ASP A 737 -17.34 7.80 33.45
C ASP A 737 -18.47 8.02 32.43
N LEU A 738 -19.03 6.94 31.88
CA LEU A 738 -20.12 7.05 30.90
C LEU A 738 -21.38 7.73 31.46
N ASN A 739 -21.59 7.67 32.79
CA ASN A 739 -22.71 8.33 33.47
C ASN A 739 -22.45 9.83 33.74
N GLY A 740 -21.22 10.31 33.55
CA GLY A 740 -20.83 11.70 33.74
C GLY A 740 -20.26 12.02 35.12
N LYS A 741 -19.93 11.00 35.92
CA LYS A 741 -19.21 11.21 37.18
C LYS A 741 -17.73 11.42 36.89
N PRO A 742 -17.03 12.38 37.54
CA PRO A 742 -15.59 12.54 37.39
C PRO A 742 -14.83 11.24 37.69
N LEU A 743 -13.84 10.91 36.84
CA LEU A 743 -12.93 9.78 37.06
C LEU A 743 -11.80 10.17 38.01
N ASP A 744 -11.35 9.20 38.81
CA ASP A 744 -10.10 9.33 39.55
C ASP A 744 -8.92 9.19 38.58
N ALA A 745 -8.16 10.26 38.43
CA ALA A 745 -6.98 10.32 37.57
C ALA A 745 -5.66 10.15 38.36
N SER A 746 -5.71 9.88 39.67
CA SER A 746 -4.52 9.73 40.51
C SER A 746 -3.61 8.56 40.08
N GLY A 747 -4.18 7.54 39.42
CA GLY A 747 -3.47 6.39 38.86
C GLY A 747 -2.86 6.58 37.46
N ARG A 748 -3.01 7.76 36.82
CA ARG A 748 -2.47 8.01 35.48
C ARG A 748 -0.94 8.00 35.47
N VAL A 749 -0.37 7.38 34.44
CA VAL A 749 1.08 7.33 34.21
C VAL A 749 1.43 7.95 32.86
N HIS A 750 2.61 8.57 32.76
CA HIS A 750 3.19 9.23 31.56
C HIS A 750 2.45 10.46 31.01
N GLY A 751 1.14 10.57 31.27
CA GLY A 751 0.33 11.72 30.87
C GLY A 751 0.26 12.84 31.92
N ARG A 752 -0.18 14.03 31.48
CA ARG A 752 -0.45 15.20 32.32
C ARG A 752 -1.96 15.41 32.47
N VAL A 753 -2.44 15.50 33.72
CA VAL A 753 -3.78 16.00 34.00
C VAL A 753 -3.74 17.53 33.99
N PHE A 754 -4.51 18.15 33.12
CA PHE A 754 -4.56 19.59 32.95
C PHE A 754 -5.26 20.32 34.11
N GLY A 755 -4.87 21.57 34.34
CA GLY A 755 -5.72 22.57 34.98
C GLY A 755 -6.73 23.18 34.01
N VAL A 756 -7.74 23.88 34.54
CA VAL A 756 -8.81 24.53 33.74
C VAL A 756 -8.25 25.46 32.66
N GLU A 757 -7.26 26.29 32.98
CA GLU A 757 -6.67 27.23 32.02
C GLU A 757 -5.83 26.53 30.95
N GLU A 758 -5.18 25.41 31.27
CA GLU A 758 -4.47 24.59 30.27
C GLU A 758 -5.46 23.95 29.29
N ALA A 759 -6.59 23.45 29.78
CA ALA A 759 -7.65 22.89 28.93
C ALA A 759 -8.26 23.97 28.00
N LYS A 760 -8.55 25.16 28.53
CA LYS A 760 -9.00 26.31 27.73
C LYS A 760 -7.97 26.72 26.68
N ALA A 761 -6.68 26.71 27.00
CA ALA A 761 -5.62 27.04 26.03
C ALA A 761 -5.42 25.94 24.97
N ALA A 762 -5.60 24.67 25.34
CA ALA A 762 -5.43 23.53 24.45
C ALA A 762 -6.50 23.49 23.36
N TYR A 763 -7.77 23.69 23.72
CA TYR A 763 -8.89 23.73 22.77
C TYR A 763 -9.22 25.17 22.32
N GLY A 764 -9.69 26.00 23.27
CA GLY A 764 -10.12 27.38 23.05
C GLY A 764 -11.38 27.48 22.18
N SER A 765 -11.21 27.25 20.88
CA SER A 765 -12.26 27.15 19.88
C SER A 765 -11.71 26.39 18.66
N ARG A 766 -12.58 25.97 17.74
CA ARG A 766 -12.14 25.40 16.45
C ARG A 766 -11.14 26.31 15.72
N ALA A 767 -11.40 27.62 15.71
CA ALA A 767 -10.53 28.62 15.08
C ALA A 767 -9.14 28.67 15.75
N ALA A 768 -9.09 28.61 17.09
CA ALA A 768 -7.84 28.62 17.83
C ALA A 768 -7.05 27.32 17.67
N PHE A 769 -7.73 26.17 17.67
CA PHE A 769 -7.10 24.86 17.50
C PHE A 769 -6.46 24.72 16.11
N PHE A 770 -7.16 25.16 15.06
CA PHE A 770 -6.68 25.07 13.69
C PHE A 770 -5.94 26.31 13.19
N SER A 771 -5.53 27.23 14.08
CA SER A 771 -4.88 28.49 13.71
C SER A 771 -3.59 28.30 12.91
N GLY A 772 -2.91 27.16 13.04
CA GLY A 772 -1.67 26.83 12.32
C GLY A 772 -1.84 26.48 10.84
N PHE A 773 -3.07 26.30 10.34
CA PHE A 773 -3.31 25.92 8.95
C PHE A 773 -2.72 26.92 7.95
N ASP A 774 -2.08 26.39 6.89
CA ASP A 774 -1.54 27.13 5.74
C ASP A 774 -0.71 28.37 6.12
N GLY A 775 0.26 28.17 7.02
CA GLY A 775 1.16 29.23 7.47
C GLY A 775 0.51 30.25 8.40
N GLY A 776 -0.54 29.87 9.13
CA GLY A 776 -1.23 30.74 10.09
C GLY A 776 -2.53 31.34 9.60
N LYS A 777 -3.00 30.99 8.39
CA LYS A 777 -4.31 31.43 7.86
C LYS A 777 -5.48 30.93 8.71
N GLY A 778 -5.28 29.81 9.40
CA GLY A 778 -6.30 29.21 10.25
C GLY A 778 -7.42 28.51 9.48
N TRP A 779 -8.24 27.75 10.20
CA TRP A 779 -9.42 27.10 9.65
C TRP A 779 -10.51 27.03 10.71
N THR A 780 -11.74 27.37 10.34
CA THR A 780 -12.89 27.30 11.27
C THR A 780 -13.96 26.40 10.66
N PRO A 781 -13.89 25.09 10.88
CA PRO A 781 -14.95 24.20 10.44
C PRO A 781 -16.28 24.50 11.14
N VAL A 782 -17.38 24.27 10.43
CA VAL A 782 -18.76 24.46 10.92
C VAL A 782 -19.56 23.15 10.85
N PRO A 783 -20.46 22.89 11.84
CA PRO A 783 -21.33 21.71 11.90
C PRO A 783 -22.08 21.35 10.62
#